data_AF-G8UNR3-F1
#
_entry.id   AF-G8UNR3-F1
#
_cell.length_a   1.000
_cell.length_b   1.000
_cell.length_c   1.000
_cell.angle_alpha   90.00
_cell.angle_beta   90.00
_cell.angle_gamma   90.00
#
_symmetry.space_group_name_H-M   'P 1'
#
loop_
_entity.id
_entity.type
_entity.pdbx_description
1 polymer ?
#
loop_
_entity_poly.entity_id
_entity_poly.type
_entity_poly.pdbx_seq_one_letter_code
_entity_poly.pdbx_strand_id
1 'polypeptide(L)'
;MKRLILLTLLTLIGWIGATNTLRAEKYGKLFGVDITDKNCHDLVKAVNDYAYKYSIKFFEASGKLSYDHSTHTLTMENLTLSCKLSGLDGIAIRPNDEINKSQLKIEVIGTNTVNCKTALITYGEGMGKGTLDIKGPGTLTVNCEDGYYCATVEMRAGAHLDVHCKELCINVKNNAGIGTHRQPSPSTVSVHEGAFLKITSANTHSDIGAFTNVDNLRINANSKIHKPASGQFNYSKKTVTDGVGNLAKEVIIAPKSWMSDEDDTPPTAKGDLTATPTDKTIALSWKRASDNKTLPGNLRYQVRWKRTSDKSWKYSHSEDKMPKDMTSYTIEDLTPKTKYDVDVKVCDGAGNASYYGKKTVQTKETTPELVLKDKTLTVTGKTDHSVSLQWHAATYGTRPHSEIKYSIVYRLKGEETWKHSTLLYGETEHTVTGLMADTEYEFWVLVFHKSMDITLVYTDKAEARTDKLVDKTPPTFPEGARVKVDEVTETTVKISWPKATDDRTPQNKIRYTIYKNWKYNYSIGIDVDSHTFDLLAQDTKYKFQVYAIDEVGNWSKSLDTIIKTKKKVVPDTEPPYFPNGQELSVTATETSLNVSWPAAADKVTATNDLRYTFFFSRSDASYWPGNTLGKNALSHTVTGLQPDTEYNICVTVYDEAANSADYTWKLKTKTKASDKTVHPASVSIAPTSLDLETENKATLTATVLPADAKDKTVTWSSNLPAIASVDAVTGEVTALAPGKAEITATANDKADGTKSETIEVRVKAKKVRKLVTDVSVMPAVHTMVEGDIFYYSGIVEPEDADEKALTWTSSDPTVATVSKGGGFINALKAGTTTITATANDGSGKYGQSTLTVKTPILVIAATGIVVDQTDISLYEGGTATLTARVLPADAASKGFTWSSSDPTVASVSSDGVVTAHLPGGTALITATADDGGWTDFCTVRVKGTSVKITPSAFRLGLGESLELTATTEPWDSPMTKSWSTNRPGVAEVNKEGVVKAVAEGDAVITVTLSGGQKANCYITVKKGGEGNANELIVDDSNSRVWAADGILYVSTEQLIDVEVFNFSGLLLKKFKASTGTTPVEHLPAGFYAVRIGQQTTKVVIR
;
A
#
# COMPACT_ATOMS: atom_id res chain seq x y z
N MET A 1 19.23 -29.45 5.17
CA MET A 1 18.15 -29.97 4.29
C MET A 1 17.18 -28.82 4.06
N LYS A 2 16.78 -28.40 2.86
CA LYS A 2 17.13 -28.74 1.46
C LYS A 2 17.43 -27.38 0.78
N ARG A 3 18.61 -27.07 0.25
CA ARG A 3 19.08 -27.44 -1.10
C ARG A 3 18.47 -28.73 -1.67
N LEU A 4 17.57 -28.58 -2.65
CA LEU A 4 17.52 -29.38 -3.89
C LEU A 4 16.49 -28.78 -4.86
N ILE A 5 16.74 -28.88 -6.18
CA ILE A 5 15.84 -28.46 -7.28
C ILE A 5 15.70 -26.91 -7.34
N LEU A 6 16.20 -26.18 -8.34
CA LEU A 6 16.26 -26.49 -9.77
C LEU A 6 17.59 -25.99 -10.39
N LEU A 7 18.56 -26.87 -10.63
CA LEU A 7 19.81 -26.54 -11.35
C LEU A 7 20.35 -27.74 -12.14
N THR A 8 19.59 -28.20 -13.14
CA THR A 8 20.07 -29.14 -14.18
C THR A 8 19.12 -29.14 -15.38
N LEU A 9 19.40 -28.28 -16.36
CA LEU A 9 19.16 -28.53 -17.80
C LEU A 9 19.85 -27.45 -18.64
N LEU A 10 21.17 -27.49 -18.58
CA LEU A 10 22.05 -26.79 -19.51
C LEU A 10 22.81 -27.88 -20.27
N THR A 11 22.41 -28.13 -21.53
CA THR A 11 23.12 -28.74 -22.68
C THR A 11 22.16 -29.53 -23.57
N LEU A 12 22.44 -29.50 -24.89
CA LEU A 12 21.68 -30.08 -26.01
C LEU A 12 20.26 -29.53 -26.23
N ILE A 13 20.16 -28.50 -27.07
CA ILE A 13 19.71 -28.64 -28.46
C ILE A 13 20.49 -27.62 -29.31
N GLY A 14 21.03 -28.08 -30.45
CA GLY A 14 21.25 -27.24 -31.63
C GLY A 14 22.22 -26.05 -31.54
N TRP A 15 23.52 -26.32 -31.48
CA TRP A 15 24.39 -25.65 -32.47
C TRP A 15 23.96 -26.19 -33.84
N ILE A 16 23.23 -25.39 -34.62
CA ILE A 16 22.97 -25.45 -36.08
C ILE A 16 22.00 -24.30 -36.37
N GLY A 17 22.41 -23.28 -37.12
CA GLY A 17 21.56 -22.16 -37.53
C GLY A 17 22.29 -20.82 -37.51
N ALA A 18 22.80 -20.41 -38.67
CA ALA A 18 23.43 -19.10 -38.82
C ALA A 18 22.40 -17.97 -38.65
N THR A 19 22.59 -17.10 -37.66
CA THR A 19 21.71 -15.94 -37.40
C THR A 19 22.52 -14.68 -37.13
N ASN A 20 22.19 -13.58 -37.80
CA ASN A 20 22.71 -12.26 -37.44
C ASN A 20 21.80 -11.68 -36.35
N THR A 21 22.31 -11.20 -35.22
CA THR A 21 21.42 -10.71 -34.14
C THR A 21 21.47 -9.19 -34.03
N LEU A 22 20.30 -8.54 -34.09
CA LEU A 22 20.13 -7.17 -33.60
C LEU A 22 19.95 -7.23 -32.08
N ARG A 23 20.88 -6.68 -31.29
CA ARG A 23 20.87 -6.79 -29.82
C ARG A 23 20.62 -5.45 -29.12
N ALA A 24 19.99 -5.54 -27.95
CA ALA A 24 19.79 -4.46 -26.99
C ALA A 24 20.20 -4.97 -25.60
N GLU A 25 21.06 -4.25 -24.87
CA GLU A 25 21.60 -4.72 -23.60
C GLU A 25 20.87 -4.07 -22.40
N LYS A 26 20.61 -4.85 -21.33
CA LYS A 26 20.14 -4.32 -20.04
C LYS A 26 20.72 -5.15 -18.90
N TYR A 27 21.48 -4.52 -18.00
CA TYR A 27 22.04 -5.12 -16.78
C TYR A 27 22.68 -6.52 -17.00
N GLY A 28 23.56 -6.65 -18.01
CA GLY A 28 24.28 -7.90 -18.29
C GLY A 28 23.44 -9.04 -18.89
N LYS A 29 22.18 -8.78 -19.29
CA LYS A 29 21.39 -9.68 -20.14
C LYS A 29 21.23 -9.05 -21.53
N LEU A 30 21.63 -9.83 -22.54
CA LEU A 30 21.47 -9.51 -23.95
C LEU A 30 20.03 -9.84 -24.38
N PHE A 31 19.27 -8.83 -24.77
CA PHE A 31 18.05 -9.02 -25.55
C PHE A 31 18.43 -8.95 -27.02
N GLY A 32 17.69 -9.65 -27.89
CA GLY A 32 17.98 -9.55 -29.31
C GLY A 32 16.95 -10.23 -30.20
N VAL A 33 16.86 -9.71 -31.42
CA VAL A 33 16.11 -10.30 -32.52
C VAL A 33 17.11 -10.96 -33.46
N ASP A 34 17.04 -12.28 -33.53
CA ASP A 34 17.78 -13.05 -34.54
C ASP A 34 17.14 -12.82 -35.91
N ILE A 35 17.97 -12.34 -36.85
CA ILE A 35 17.66 -12.20 -38.26
C ILE A 35 17.77 -13.59 -38.89
N THR A 36 16.67 -14.01 -39.48
CA THR A 36 16.42 -15.30 -40.14
C THR A 36 15.71 -15.02 -41.47
N ASP A 37 15.69 -15.99 -42.38
CA ASP A 37 14.94 -15.87 -43.65
C ASP A 37 13.44 -15.56 -43.47
N LYS A 38 12.88 -15.75 -42.26
CA LYS A 38 11.47 -15.46 -41.95
C LYS A 38 11.19 -14.00 -41.56
N ASN A 39 12.19 -13.25 -41.11
CA ASN A 39 12.04 -11.87 -40.64
C ASN A 39 13.02 -10.87 -41.28
N CYS A 40 13.97 -11.33 -42.08
CA CYS A 40 14.97 -10.51 -42.75
C CYS A 40 14.36 -9.38 -43.62
N HIS A 41 13.14 -9.52 -44.13
CA HIS A 41 12.45 -8.51 -44.93
C HIS A 41 11.57 -7.52 -44.15
N ASP A 42 11.31 -7.76 -42.85
CA ASP A 42 10.50 -6.87 -41.99
C ASP A 42 11.02 -6.88 -40.54
N LEU A 43 12.22 -6.31 -40.36
CA LEU A 43 12.88 -6.28 -39.06
C LEU A 43 12.24 -5.26 -38.10
N VAL A 44 11.59 -4.21 -38.61
CA VAL A 44 10.84 -3.26 -37.77
C VAL A 44 9.70 -3.97 -37.06
N LYS A 45 8.90 -4.77 -37.79
CA LYS A 45 7.84 -5.56 -37.17
C LYS A 45 8.40 -6.60 -36.22
N ALA A 46 9.46 -7.32 -36.59
CA ALA A 46 10.07 -8.33 -35.71
C ALA A 46 10.58 -7.76 -34.37
N VAL A 47 11.14 -6.55 -34.38
CA VAL A 47 11.59 -5.87 -33.16
C VAL A 47 10.40 -5.36 -32.33
N ASN A 48 9.38 -4.79 -32.97
CA ASN A 48 8.17 -4.35 -32.26
C ASN A 48 7.38 -5.53 -31.66
N ASP A 49 7.24 -6.65 -32.38
CA ASP A 49 6.61 -7.89 -31.89
C ASP A 49 7.38 -8.48 -30.70
N TYR A 50 8.72 -8.46 -30.74
CA TYR A 50 9.57 -8.90 -29.63
C TYR A 50 9.42 -7.98 -28.41
N ALA A 51 9.43 -6.66 -28.61
CA ALA A 51 9.20 -5.68 -27.56
C ALA A 51 7.82 -5.86 -26.90
N TYR A 52 6.77 -6.11 -27.69
CA TYR A 52 5.43 -6.41 -27.21
C TYR A 52 5.40 -7.71 -26.38
N LYS A 53 5.96 -8.81 -26.92
CA LYS A 53 6.01 -10.13 -26.26
C LYS A 53 6.64 -10.09 -24.87
N TYR A 54 7.65 -9.23 -24.67
CA TYR A 54 8.34 -9.08 -23.38
C TYR A 54 7.96 -7.80 -22.61
N SER A 55 6.82 -7.17 -22.95
CA SER A 55 6.26 -5.99 -22.27
C SER A 55 7.20 -4.78 -22.17
N ILE A 56 8.06 -4.57 -23.17
CA ILE A 56 9.02 -3.46 -23.25
C ILE A 56 8.32 -2.20 -23.76
N LYS A 57 7.57 -1.51 -22.88
CA LYS A 57 6.67 -0.39 -23.19
C LYS A 57 7.31 0.93 -23.70
N PHE A 58 8.61 0.95 -24.00
CA PHE A 58 9.38 2.19 -24.24
C PHE A 58 10.36 2.11 -25.43
N PHE A 59 10.09 1.22 -26.39
CA PHE A 59 10.85 1.11 -27.63
C PHE A 59 9.93 1.41 -28.82
N GLU A 60 10.36 2.34 -29.67
CA GLU A 60 9.63 2.78 -30.87
C GLU A 60 10.53 2.57 -32.09
N ALA A 61 10.13 1.65 -32.98
CA ALA A 61 10.70 1.51 -34.32
C ALA A 61 9.64 1.78 -35.40
N SER A 62 9.98 2.68 -36.33
CA SER A 62 9.15 3.06 -37.48
C SER A 62 10.01 3.28 -38.74
N GLY A 63 9.40 3.26 -39.92
CA GLY A 63 10.11 3.18 -41.20
C GLY A 63 10.36 1.74 -41.61
N LYS A 64 11.40 1.48 -42.41
CA LYS A 64 11.71 0.15 -42.95
C LYS A 64 13.16 -0.24 -42.69
N LEU A 65 13.33 -1.46 -42.19
CA LEU A 65 14.62 -2.11 -41.92
C LEU A 65 14.54 -3.54 -42.47
N SER A 66 15.48 -3.89 -43.35
CA SER A 66 15.59 -5.22 -43.93
C SER A 66 17.04 -5.62 -44.14
N TYR A 67 17.34 -6.90 -44.04
CA TYR A 67 18.67 -7.48 -44.23
C TYR A 67 18.65 -8.50 -45.37
N ASP A 68 19.59 -8.39 -46.31
CA ASP A 68 19.81 -9.37 -47.36
C ASP A 68 21.02 -10.25 -47.02
N HIS A 69 20.73 -11.52 -46.70
CA HIS A 69 21.75 -12.54 -46.39
C HIS A 69 22.66 -12.87 -47.58
N SER A 70 22.24 -12.61 -48.82
CA SER A 70 23.07 -12.86 -50.00
C SER A 70 24.14 -11.79 -50.19
N THR A 71 23.74 -10.51 -50.20
CA THR A 71 24.65 -9.36 -50.41
C THR A 71 25.31 -8.83 -49.13
N HIS A 72 24.86 -9.27 -47.96
CA HIS A 72 25.29 -8.80 -46.64
C HIS A 72 24.97 -7.31 -46.44
N THR A 73 23.81 -6.90 -46.94
CA THR A 73 23.34 -5.50 -46.92
C THR A 73 22.18 -5.34 -45.95
N LEU A 74 22.31 -4.41 -45.00
CA LEU A 74 21.24 -3.92 -44.14
C LEU A 74 20.69 -2.60 -44.72
N THR A 75 19.48 -2.62 -45.26
CA THR A 75 18.83 -1.43 -45.83
C THR A 75 18.00 -0.73 -44.76
N MET A 76 18.26 0.56 -44.55
CA MET A 76 17.53 1.48 -43.67
C MET A 76 16.82 2.52 -44.54
N GLU A 77 15.50 2.56 -44.49
CA GLU A 77 14.68 3.47 -45.30
C GLU A 77 13.70 4.25 -44.41
N ASN A 78 13.96 5.56 -44.27
CA ASN A 78 13.23 6.49 -43.40
C ASN A 78 13.03 5.98 -41.95
N LEU A 79 14.03 5.26 -41.45
CA LEU A 79 14.00 4.52 -40.19
C LEU A 79 14.14 5.46 -38.99
N THR A 80 13.25 5.36 -38.02
CA THR A 80 13.45 5.92 -36.68
C THR A 80 13.46 4.81 -35.65
N LEU A 81 14.56 4.69 -34.90
CA LEU A 81 14.69 3.80 -33.74
C LEU A 81 14.87 4.67 -32.49
N SER A 82 13.99 4.55 -31.50
CA SER A 82 14.07 5.32 -30.25
C SER A 82 13.78 4.46 -29.03
N CYS A 83 14.58 4.59 -27.97
CA CYS A 83 14.31 3.97 -26.68
C CYS A 83 14.27 5.02 -25.56
N LYS A 84 13.18 5.03 -24.77
CA LYS A 84 12.89 6.04 -23.72
C LYS A 84 13.15 5.54 -22.29
N LEU A 85 13.81 4.39 -22.12
CA LEU A 85 14.07 3.77 -20.81
C LEU A 85 15.44 4.16 -20.25
N SER A 86 15.48 4.58 -18.98
CA SER A 86 16.71 4.69 -18.21
C SER A 86 17.33 3.30 -17.98
N GLY A 87 18.46 3.05 -18.63
CA GLY A 87 19.28 1.84 -18.42
C GLY A 87 19.13 0.74 -19.48
N LEU A 88 18.57 1.03 -20.67
CA LEU A 88 18.81 0.19 -21.84
C LEU A 88 20.09 0.66 -22.53
N ASP A 89 21.12 -0.17 -22.46
CA ASP A 89 22.45 0.09 -23.01
C ASP A 89 22.47 -0.26 -24.52
N GLY A 90 21.69 0.49 -25.28
CA GLY A 90 21.97 0.70 -26.71
C GLY A 90 21.34 -0.25 -27.71
N ILE A 91 21.75 -0.07 -28.96
CA ILE A 91 21.43 -0.93 -30.10
C ILE A 91 22.76 -1.39 -30.70
N ALA A 92 22.96 -2.71 -30.74
CA ALA A 92 24.13 -3.36 -31.32
C ALA A 92 23.76 -4.19 -32.55
N ILE A 93 24.38 -3.87 -33.68
CA ILE A 93 24.35 -4.69 -34.89
C ILE A 93 25.59 -5.59 -34.83
N ARG A 94 25.43 -6.89 -34.58
CA ARG A 94 26.56 -7.86 -34.60
C ARG A 94 26.35 -8.90 -35.71
N PRO A 95 27.20 -8.94 -36.76
CA PRO A 95 27.22 -10.07 -37.68
C PRO A 95 27.75 -11.33 -36.99
N ASN A 96 27.25 -12.51 -37.38
CA ASN A 96 27.61 -13.78 -36.75
C ASN A 96 29.08 -14.20 -37.00
N ASP A 97 29.66 -15.02 -36.11
CA ASP A 97 31.04 -15.54 -36.23
C ASP A 97 31.28 -16.33 -37.53
N GLU A 98 30.23 -16.92 -38.13
CA GLU A 98 30.31 -17.62 -39.43
C GLU A 98 30.32 -16.69 -40.66
N ILE A 99 30.16 -15.37 -40.50
CA ILE A 99 30.39 -14.41 -41.59
C ILE A 99 31.90 -14.22 -41.77
N ASN A 100 32.51 -15.25 -42.36
CA ASN A 100 33.88 -15.27 -42.83
C ASN A 100 34.02 -14.48 -44.15
N LYS A 101 33.35 -13.31 -44.22
CA LYS A 101 33.26 -12.41 -45.37
C LYS A 101 33.57 -11.00 -44.88
N SER A 102 34.60 -10.42 -45.50
CA SER A 102 35.29 -9.20 -45.08
C SER A 102 34.50 -7.89 -45.24
N GLN A 103 33.17 -7.91 -45.38
CA GLN A 103 32.38 -6.69 -45.58
C GLN A 103 30.92 -6.80 -45.08
N LEU A 104 30.48 -5.85 -44.26
CA LEU A 104 29.07 -5.57 -43.95
C LEU A 104 28.66 -4.26 -44.63
N LYS A 105 27.51 -4.23 -45.30
CA LYS A 105 26.98 -3.04 -45.98
C LYS A 105 25.75 -2.50 -45.25
N ILE A 106 25.67 -1.19 -45.07
CA ILE A 106 24.49 -0.48 -44.62
C ILE A 106 24.06 0.47 -45.75
N GLU A 107 22.86 0.28 -46.27
CA GLU A 107 22.29 1.12 -47.32
C GLU A 107 21.26 2.08 -46.73
N VAL A 108 21.56 3.37 -46.79
CA VAL A 108 20.82 4.46 -46.14
C VAL A 108 19.99 5.20 -47.20
N ILE A 109 18.66 5.13 -47.05
CA ILE A 109 17.68 5.75 -47.94
C ILE A 109 16.81 6.71 -47.13
N GLY A 110 16.62 7.94 -47.62
CA GLY A 110 15.84 8.96 -46.90
C GLY A 110 16.51 9.44 -45.60
N THR A 111 15.73 9.81 -44.59
CA THR A 111 16.27 10.33 -43.31
C THR A 111 16.10 9.29 -42.21
N ASN A 112 17.22 8.82 -41.66
CA ASN A 112 17.27 7.75 -40.67
C ASN A 112 17.82 8.28 -39.34
N THR A 113 17.19 7.95 -38.22
CA THR A 113 17.55 8.43 -36.88
C THR A 113 17.57 7.30 -35.85
N VAL A 114 18.63 7.22 -35.04
CA VAL A 114 18.80 6.25 -33.95
C VAL A 114 19.04 7.01 -32.64
N ASN A 115 18.10 6.96 -31.71
CA ASN A 115 18.15 7.62 -30.41
C ASN A 115 18.28 6.59 -29.27
N CYS A 116 19.40 6.59 -28.54
CA CYS A 116 19.58 5.71 -27.39
C CYS A 116 20.68 6.18 -26.42
N LYS A 117 20.88 5.45 -25.32
CA LYS A 117 21.83 5.82 -24.28
C LYS A 117 23.30 5.48 -24.64
N THR A 118 23.52 4.36 -25.32
CA THR A 118 24.82 3.86 -25.81
C THR A 118 24.66 3.30 -27.24
N ALA A 119 24.54 4.15 -28.25
CA ALA A 119 24.56 3.64 -29.63
C ALA A 119 25.87 2.88 -29.89
N LEU A 120 25.82 1.71 -30.55
CA LEU A 120 27.00 0.86 -30.73
C LEU A 120 26.92 0.03 -32.03
N ILE A 121 27.48 0.52 -33.12
CA ILE A 121 27.72 -0.32 -34.30
C ILE A 121 29.03 -1.09 -34.07
N THR A 122 28.96 -2.31 -33.54
CA THR A 122 30.14 -3.16 -33.30
C THR A 122 30.56 -3.91 -34.56
N TYR A 123 31.83 -3.81 -34.94
CA TYR A 123 32.44 -4.70 -35.91
C TYR A 123 33.72 -5.35 -35.33
N GLY A 124 33.70 -6.69 -35.13
CA GLY A 124 34.91 -7.45 -34.82
C GLY A 124 34.96 -8.35 -33.57
N GLU A 125 33.85 -8.91 -33.08
CA GLU A 125 33.97 -10.20 -32.35
C GLU A 125 34.21 -11.31 -33.38
N GLY A 126 35.21 -12.16 -33.14
CA GLY A 126 35.68 -13.20 -34.08
C GLY A 126 36.44 -12.71 -35.33
N MET A 127 36.13 -11.53 -35.87
CA MET A 127 36.58 -11.10 -37.21
C MET A 127 37.84 -10.22 -37.19
N GLY A 128 38.92 -10.71 -37.81
CA GLY A 128 40.06 -9.87 -38.21
C GLY A 128 39.91 -9.34 -39.64
N LYS A 129 40.29 -8.07 -39.88
CA LYS A 129 40.46 -7.46 -41.22
C LYS A 129 39.22 -7.38 -42.11
N GLY A 130 38.16 -6.68 -41.68
CA GLY A 130 36.96 -6.47 -42.51
C GLY A 130 36.43 -5.04 -42.51
N THR A 131 35.49 -4.76 -43.42
CA THR A 131 34.99 -3.42 -43.76
C THR A 131 33.52 -3.24 -43.39
N LEU A 132 33.19 -2.10 -42.76
CA LEU A 132 31.83 -1.59 -42.64
C LEU A 132 31.62 -0.49 -43.70
N ASP A 133 30.73 -0.72 -44.66
CA ASP A 133 30.44 0.20 -45.78
C ASP A 133 29.04 0.82 -45.59
N ILE A 134 28.99 2.12 -45.24
CA ILE A 134 27.75 2.88 -45.03
C ILE A 134 27.52 3.79 -46.25
N LYS A 135 26.57 3.41 -47.10
CA LYS A 135 26.34 3.99 -48.43
C LYS A 135 24.89 4.41 -48.66
N GLY A 136 24.64 5.19 -49.72
CA GLY A 136 23.30 5.50 -50.20
C GLY A 136 22.92 6.99 -50.14
N PRO A 137 21.82 7.39 -50.81
CA PRO A 137 21.46 8.81 -50.96
C PRO A 137 20.90 9.46 -49.68
N GLY A 138 20.68 8.68 -48.63
CA GLY A 138 20.08 9.13 -47.38
C GLY A 138 21.05 9.66 -46.33
N THR A 139 20.48 10.27 -45.29
CA THR A 139 21.16 10.71 -44.08
C THR A 139 20.93 9.69 -42.96
N LEU A 140 21.97 9.38 -42.17
CA LEU A 140 21.87 8.59 -40.95
C LEU A 140 22.34 9.43 -39.76
N THR A 141 21.49 9.64 -38.77
CA THR A 141 21.78 10.35 -37.52
C THR A 141 21.75 9.39 -36.34
N VAL A 142 22.79 9.42 -35.51
CA VAL A 142 22.92 8.59 -34.31
C VAL A 142 23.14 9.50 -33.10
N ASN A 143 22.18 9.49 -32.17
CA ASN A 143 22.17 10.30 -30.95
C ASN A 143 22.41 9.39 -29.73
N CYS A 144 23.44 9.72 -28.93
CA CYS A 144 23.97 8.89 -27.86
C CYS A 144 24.12 9.69 -26.56
N GLU A 145 23.25 9.41 -25.57
CA GLU A 145 23.07 10.28 -24.40
C GLU A 145 23.98 10.01 -23.20
N ASP A 146 24.29 8.77 -22.79
CA ASP A 146 25.05 8.55 -21.52
C ASP A 146 25.68 7.14 -21.45
N GLY A 147 26.74 6.92 -22.24
CA GLY A 147 27.47 5.65 -22.29
C GLY A 147 28.84 5.68 -21.61
N TYR A 148 29.10 4.72 -20.72
CA TYR A 148 30.32 4.71 -19.89
C TYR A 148 31.52 3.92 -20.45
N TYR A 149 31.39 3.07 -21.50
CA TYR A 149 32.46 2.13 -21.88
C TYR A 149 32.67 1.76 -23.39
N CYS A 150 31.91 2.29 -24.37
CA CYS A 150 31.97 1.83 -25.79
C CYS A 150 31.80 2.93 -26.85
N ALA A 151 32.60 2.97 -27.93
CA ALA A 151 32.44 3.96 -29.01
C ALA A 151 31.14 3.79 -29.82
N THR A 152 30.61 4.86 -30.41
CA THR A 152 29.33 4.81 -31.17
C THR A 152 29.41 3.95 -32.42
N VAL A 153 30.57 3.93 -33.08
CA VAL A 153 30.97 2.89 -34.02
C VAL A 153 32.23 2.23 -33.46
N GLU A 154 32.13 0.98 -33.00
CA GLU A 154 33.26 0.25 -32.42
C GLU A 154 34.06 -0.48 -33.52
N MET A 155 35.32 -0.08 -33.66
CA MET A 155 36.25 -0.65 -34.63
C MET A 155 37.36 -1.42 -33.89
N ARG A 156 37.45 -2.73 -34.12
CA ARG A 156 38.54 -3.56 -33.59
C ARG A 156 39.69 -3.72 -34.61
N ALA A 157 40.74 -4.44 -34.22
CA ALA A 157 42.02 -4.51 -34.93
C ALA A 157 41.89 -4.92 -36.42
N GLY A 158 42.37 -4.05 -37.32
CA GLY A 158 42.33 -4.27 -38.76
C GLY A 158 41.02 -3.86 -39.44
N ALA A 159 40.05 -3.30 -38.73
CA ALA A 159 38.76 -2.91 -39.31
C ALA A 159 38.85 -1.64 -40.19
N HIS A 160 38.03 -1.61 -41.23
CA HIS A 160 37.83 -0.48 -42.12
C HIS A 160 36.39 0.05 -41.99
N LEU A 161 36.20 1.37 -42.04
CA LEU A 161 34.89 2.03 -42.11
C LEU A 161 34.88 2.92 -43.35
N ASP A 162 34.08 2.58 -44.35
CA ASP A 162 33.89 3.37 -45.56
C ASP A 162 32.53 4.09 -45.50
N VAL A 163 32.56 5.42 -45.66
CA VAL A 163 31.38 6.29 -45.62
C VAL A 163 31.14 6.86 -47.02
N HIS A 164 30.10 6.34 -47.67
CA HIS A 164 29.60 6.74 -48.99
C HIS A 164 28.18 7.34 -48.93
N CYS A 165 27.53 7.37 -47.77
CA CYS A 165 26.20 7.95 -47.61
C CYS A 165 26.23 9.49 -47.68
N LYS A 166 25.12 10.10 -48.11
CA LYS A 166 24.99 11.56 -48.22
C LYS A 166 25.43 12.30 -46.95
N GLU A 167 25.00 11.84 -45.78
CA GLU A 167 25.43 12.40 -44.49
C GLU A 167 25.35 11.35 -43.36
N LEU A 168 26.45 11.19 -42.61
CA LEU A 168 26.51 10.43 -41.37
C LEU A 168 26.73 11.40 -40.20
N CYS A 169 25.70 11.58 -39.37
CA CYS A 169 25.72 12.39 -38.15
C CYS A 169 25.87 11.50 -36.91
N ILE A 170 26.88 11.76 -36.08
CA ILE A 170 27.09 11.10 -34.79
C ILE A 170 27.13 12.16 -33.69
N ASN A 171 26.19 12.14 -32.77
CA ASN A 171 26.06 13.10 -31.68
C ASN A 171 26.21 12.38 -30.35
N VAL A 172 27.30 12.68 -29.61
CA VAL A 172 27.68 12.01 -28.37
C VAL A 172 27.79 12.99 -27.20
N LYS A 173 27.29 12.60 -26.02
CA LYS A 173 27.43 13.43 -24.82
C LYS A 173 28.70 13.13 -24.03
N ASN A 174 28.98 11.85 -23.75
CA ASN A 174 29.98 11.40 -22.76
C ASN A 174 30.93 10.28 -23.26
N ASN A 175 30.99 10.02 -24.57
CA ASN A 175 31.65 8.83 -25.12
C ASN A 175 32.24 9.05 -26.53
N ALA A 176 33.02 8.11 -27.05
CA ALA A 176 33.71 8.24 -28.33
C ALA A 176 32.76 8.12 -29.53
N GLY A 177 33.04 8.85 -30.62
CA GLY A 177 32.29 8.78 -31.87
C GLY A 177 32.58 7.49 -32.65
N ILE A 178 33.81 7.35 -33.12
CA ILE A 178 34.28 6.19 -33.90
C ILE A 178 35.59 5.69 -33.27
N GLY A 179 35.74 4.39 -32.98
CA GLY A 179 36.99 3.88 -32.40
C GLY A 179 36.87 2.67 -31.46
N THR A 180 37.84 2.52 -30.56
CA THR A 180 37.83 1.50 -29.48
C THR A 180 38.47 2.02 -28.20
N HIS A 181 37.97 1.58 -27.03
CA HIS A 181 38.55 1.85 -25.71
C HIS A 181 39.61 0.79 -25.30
N ARG A 182 39.64 -0.39 -25.93
CA ARG A 182 40.58 -1.48 -25.57
C ARG A 182 41.70 -1.61 -26.59
N GLN A 183 42.93 -1.37 -26.12
CA GLN A 183 44.27 -1.43 -26.77
C GLN A 183 44.39 -0.90 -28.21
N PRO A 184 45.42 -0.07 -28.51
CA PRO A 184 45.61 0.48 -29.85
C PRO A 184 45.86 -0.64 -30.86
N SER A 185 45.19 -0.56 -32.01
CA SER A 185 45.37 -1.48 -33.14
C SER A 185 44.92 -0.79 -34.43
N PRO A 186 45.55 -1.09 -35.58
CA PRO A 186 45.35 -0.31 -36.79
C PRO A 186 43.95 -0.45 -37.35
N SER A 187 43.22 0.66 -37.40
CA SER A 187 41.89 0.79 -38.02
C SER A 187 41.88 2.00 -38.97
N THR A 188 41.08 1.91 -40.04
CA THR A 188 41.03 2.93 -41.10
C THR A 188 39.61 3.41 -41.34
N VAL A 189 39.39 4.73 -41.34
CA VAL A 189 38.14 5.34 -41.78
C VAL A 189 38.37 5.99 -43.15
N SER A 190 37.48 5.80 -44.11
CA SER A 190 37.47 6.53 -45.39
C SER A 190 36.15 7.26 -45.57
N VAL A 191 36.19 8.54 -45.91
CA VAL A 191 35.02 9.31 -46.35
C VAL A 191 35.16 9.52 -47.86
N HIS A 192 34.19 8.98 -48.61
CA HIS A 192 34.23 8.91 -50.06
C HIS A 192 33.50 10.08 -50.73
N GLU A 193 33.77 10.27 -52.02
CA GLU A 193 33.38 11.49 -52.74
C GLU A 193 31.90 11.83 -52.61
N GLY A 194 31.63 13.07 -52.19
CA GLY A 194 30.28 13.60 -51.97
C GLY A 194 29.65 13.25 -50.62
N ALA A 195 30.25 12.38 -49.82
CA ALA A 195 29.76 12.06 -48.47
C ALA A 195 30.14 13.13 -47.43
N PHE A 196 29.27 13.30 -46.43
CA PHE A 196 29.53 14.18 -45.28
C PHE A 196 29.57 13.38 -43.97
N LEU A 197 30.69 13.45 -43.24
CA LEU A 197 30.81 12.90 -41.89
C LEU A 197 30.78 14.03 -40.85
N LYS A 198 29.76 14.05 -40.00
CA LYS A 198 29.57 15.04 -38.94
C LYS A 198 29.59 14.36 -37.58
N ILE A 199 30.52 14.75 -36.72
CA ILE A 199 30.57 14.26 -35.34
C ILE A 199 30.47 15.47 -34.40
N THR A 200 29.51 15.44 -33.46
CA THR A 200 29.39 16.45 -32.40
C THR A 200 29.60 15.78 -31.04
N SER A 201 30.37 16.43 -30.17
CA SER A 201 30.62 16.00 -28.80
C SER A 201 30.37 17.16 -27.84
N ALA A 202 29.69 16.89 -26.73
CA ALA A 202 29.39 17.89 -25.70
C ALA A 202 30.50 18.05 -24.65
N ASN A 203 31.54 17.21 -24.66
CA ASN A 203 32.51 17.13 -23.56
C ASN A 203 33.98 17.32 -24.02
N THR A 204 34.81 17.79 -23.08
CA THR A 204 36.21 18.22 -23.34
C THR A 204 37.27 17.41 -22.57
N HIS A 205 36.85 16.42 -21.77
CA HIS A 205 37.77 15.58 -21.00
C HIS A 205 38.66 14.69 -21.88
N SER A 206 39.91 14.52 -21.45
CA SER A 206 40.97 13.80 -22.17
C SER A 206 40.67 12.32 -22.45
N ASP A 207 41.25 11.82 -23.54
CA ASP A 207 41.30 10.43 -24.01
C ASP A 207 40.04 9.87 -24.71
N ILE A 208 38.90 10.57 -24.69
CA ILE A 208 37.67 10.15 -25.40
C ILE A 208 37.37 11.12 -26.55
N GLY A 209 37.89 10.81 -27.74
CA GLY A 209 37.77 11.66 -28.93
C GLY A 209 36.64 11.26 -29.88
N ALA A 210 36.31 12.18 -30.80
CA ALA A 210 35.45 11.91 -31.96
C ALA A 210 35.97 10.72 -32.80
N PHE A 211 37.29 10.59 -32.89
CA PHE A 211 38.01 9.39 -33.30
C PHE A 211 38.92 8.95 -32.16
N THR A 212 38.85 7.68 -31.74
CA THR A 212 39.66 7.14 -30.63
C THR A 212 40.33 5.84 -31.06
N ASN A 213 41.66 5.75 -31.00
CA ASN A 213 42.43 4.60 -31.51
C ASN A 213 42.19 4.27 -33.01
N VAL A 214 41.97 5.30 -33.83
CA VAL A 214 41.95 5.23 -35.30
C VAL A 214 43.32 5.61 -35.85
N ASP A 215 43.93 4.74 -36.67
CA ASP A 215 45.30 4.93 -37.16
C ASP A 215 45.36 5.59 -38.55
N ASN A 216 44.32 5.45 -39.39
CA ASN A 216 44.22 6.15 -40.68
C ASN A 216 42.83 6.76 -40.89
N LEU A 217 42.78 7.99 -41.40
CA LEU A 217 41.59 8.67 -41.90
C LEU A 217 41.86 9.14 -43.33
N ARG A 218 41.09 8.64 -44.29
CA ARG A 218 41.15 9.01 -45.71
C ARG A 218 39.96 9.87 -46.07
N ILE A 219 40.17 10.94 -46.82
CA ILE A 219 39.10 11.85 -47.24
C ILE A 219 39.25 12.10 -48.75
N ASN A 220 38.30 11.61 -49.54
CA ASN A 220 38.31 11.75 -50.99
C ASN A 220 37.81 13.15 -51.41
N ALA A 221 38.02 13.53 -52.67
CA ALA A 221 37.58 14.81 -53.22
C ALA A 221 36.09 15.09 -52.97
N ASN A 222 35.71 16.36 -52.82
CA ASN A 222 34.34 16.84 -52.57
C ASN A 222 33.63 16.31 -51.29
N SER A 223 34.26 15.41 -50.53
CA SER A 223 33.79 14.94 -49.23
C SER A 223 33.97 16.01 -48.15
N LYS A 224 33.17 15.96 -47.09
CA LYS A 224 33.27 16.89 -45.96
C LYS A 224 33.43 16.15 -44.63
N ILE A 225 34.18 16.75 -43.72
CA ILE A 225 34.21 16.33 -42.31
C ILE A 225 34.01 17.54 -41.40
N HIS A 226 33.13 17.43 -40.41
CA HIS A 226 32.99 18.44 -39.36
C HIS A 226 33.92 18.09 -38.19
N LYS A 227 34.90 18.95 -37.90
CA LYS A 227 35.78 18.78 -36.74
C LYS A 227 35.11 19.35 -35.47
N PRO A 228 34.82 18.53 -34.45
CA PRO A 228 34.32 19.04 -33.17
C PRO A 228 35.42 19.78 -32.39
N ALA A 229 35.00 20.73 -31.54
CA ALA A 229 35.88 21.68 -30.86
C ALA A 229 36.99 21.05 -29.99
N SER A 230 36.76 19.85 -29.45
CA SER A 230 37.71 19.11 -28.60
C SER A 230 38.56 18.06 -29.36
N GLY A 231 38.39 17.90 -30.67
CA GLY A 231 39.03 16.84 -31.45
C GLY A 231 40.54 17.01 -31.63
N GLN A 232 41.35 16.25 -30.87
CA GLN A 232 42.77 16.06 -31.15
C GLN A 232 42.97 15.01 -32.26
N PHE A 233 43.45 15.44 -33.42
CA PHE A 233 44.06 14.53 -34.38
C PHE A 233 45.53 14.35 -34.02
N ASN A 234 46.02 13.11 -33.92
CA ASN A 234 47.43 12.85 -33.64
C ASN A 234 48.28 13.00 -34.92
N TYR A 235 48.55 14.25 -35.31
CA TYR A 235 49.28 14.59 -36.54
C TYR A 235 50.68 13.95 -36.65
N SER A 236 51.29 13.49 -35.54
CA SER A 236 52.60 12.83 -35.54
C SER A 236 52.62 11.46 -36.25
N LYS A 237 51.45 10.83 -36.45
CA LYS A 237 51.30 9.50 -37.07
C LYS A 237 51.00 9.50 -38.58
N LYS A 238 50.97 10.65 -39.26
CA LYS A 238 50.46 10.80 -40.65
C LYS A 238 48.99 10.33 -40.85
N THR A 239 48.16 10.50 -39.82
CA THR A 239 46.81 9.92 -39.70
C THR A 239 45.72 10.47 -40.63
N VAL A 240 45.91 11.58 -41.34
CA VAL A 240 44.86 12.15 -42.23
C VAL A 240 45.42 12.35 -43.63
N THR A 241 44.91 11.58 -44.60
CA THR A 241 45.31 11.69 -45.99
C THR A 241 44.15 12.05 -46.91
N ASP A 242 44.47 12.68 -48.04
CA ASP A 242 43.56 12.75 -49.18
C ASP A 242 43.34 11.34 -49.78
N GLY A 243 42.43 11.25 -50.77
CA GLY A 243 42.13 10.01 -51.50
C GLY A 243 43.30 9.44 -52.32
N VAL A 244 44.46 10.11 -52.35
CA VAL A 244 45.69 9.68 -53.06
C VAL A 244 46.82 9.33 -52.07
N GLY A 245 46.62 9.54 -50.77
CA GLY A 245 47.57 9.19 -49.70
C GLY A 245 48.49 10.31 -49.24
N ASN A 246 48.31 11.56 -49.69
CA ASN A 246 49.09 12.70 -49.20
C ASN A 246 48.48 13.28 -47.92
N LEU A 247 49.30 13.86 -47.04
CA LEU A 247 48.82 14.59 -45.84
C LEU A 247 47.83 15.69 -46.23
N ALA A 248 46.56 15.55 -45.82
CA ALA A 248 45.47 16.43 -46.24
C ALA A 248 45.58 17.83 -45.61
N LYS A 249 46.27 18.76 -46.29
CA LYS A 249 46.43 20.16 -45.83
C LYS A 249 45.24 21.08 -46.12
N GLU A 250 44.32 20.69 -47.00
CA GLU A 250 43.28 21.59 -47.55
C GLU A 250 41.81 21.18 -47.31
N VAL A 251 41.53 20.23 -46.40
CA VAL A 251 40.14 19.77 -46.13
C VAL A 251 39.69 20.06 -44.69
N ILE A 252 39.90 21.31 -44.24
CA ILE A 252 39.24 21.89 -43.05
C ILE A 252 38.76 23.30 -43.41
N ILE A 253 37.44 23.54 -43.39
CA ILE A 253 36.88 24.88 -43.60
C ILE A 253 37.03 25.69 -42.30
N ALA A 254 38.01 26.60 -42.29
CA ALA A 254 38.10 27.74 -41.37
C ALA A 254 38.72 28.95 -42.11
N PRO A 255 38.35 30.20 -41.78
CA PRO A 255 38.62 31.37 -42.64
C PRO A 255 40.06 31.95 -42.56
N LYS A 256 40.36 32.84 -43.52
CA LYS A 256 41.64 33.55 -43.70
C LYS A 256 42.07 34.42 -42.49
N SER A 257 43.12 34.01 -41.78
CA SER A 257 44.16 34.87 -41.17
C SER A 257 45.19 33.95 -40.48
N TRP A 258 46.30 33.60 -41.12
CA TRP A 258 47.57 34.36 -41.24
C TRP A 258 48.64 33.85 -40.24
N MET A 259 49.90 33.96 -40.66
CA MET A 259 51.09 33.41 -40.02
C MET A 259 51.67 34.35 -38.95
N SER A 260 52.58 33.78 -38.14
CA SER A 260 53.48 34.39 -37.14
C SER A 260 52.83 35.12 -35.95
N ASP A 261 53.12 34.64 -34.74
CA ASP A 261 54.04 35.28 -33.79
C ASP A 261 54.22 34.37 -32.56
N GLU A 262 55.45 33.97 -32.19
CA GLU A 262 55.70 33.14 -31.00
C GLU A 262 55.30 33.85 -29.69
N ASP A 263 54.72 33.12 -28.75
CA ASP A 263 54.04 33.64 -27.55
C ASP A 263 55.01 33.74 -26.35
N ASP A 264 55.41 34.95 -25.98
CA ASP A 264 56.41 35.25 -24.94
C ASP A 264 55.82 35.87 -23.66
N THR A 265 54.50 36.08 -23.61
CA THR A 265 53.81 36.77 -22.51
C THR A 265 53.05 35.79 -21.62
N PRO A 266 53.22 35.84 -20.27
CA PRO A 266 52.45 35.00 -19.36
C PRO A 266 50.93 35.27 -19.36
N PRO A 267 50.09 34.22 -19.22
CA PRO A 267 48.65 34.35 -19.18
C PRO A 267 48.20 35.17 -17.97
N THR A 268 47.24 36.08 -18.15
CA THR A 268 46.70 36.91 -17.06
C THR A 268 45.63 36.16 -16.28
N ALA A 269 45.96 35.71 -15.07
CA ALA A 269 44.98 35.26 -14.08
C ALA A 269 44.08 36.43 -13.65
N LYS A 270 42.75 36.25 -13.74
CA LYS A 270 41.76 37.32 -13.47
C LYS A 270 40.80 36.90 -12.36
N GLY A 271 40.67 37.75 -11.34
CA GLY A 271 39.71 37.59 -10.24
C GLY A 271 40.15 36.65 -9.12
N ASP A 272 39.39 36.64 -8.03
CA ASP A 272 39.75 35.94 -6.80
C ASP A 272 39.57 34.42 -6.90
N LEU A 273 40.56 33.68 -6.38
CA LEU A 273 40.43 32.26 -6.07
C LEU A 273 39.46 32.07 -4.90
N THR A 274 38.38 31.32 -5.12
CA THR A 274 37.46 30.87 -4.05
C THR A 274 37.90 29.50 -3.53
N ALA A 275 37.59 29.22 -2.25
CA ALA A 275 37.93 27.97 -1.59
C ALA A 275 36.88 27.64 -0.52
N THR A 276 36.15 26.55 -0.72
CA THR A 276 35.02 26.13 0.12
C THR A 276 35.37 24.79 0.78
N PRO A 277 35.70 24.78 2.09
CA PRO A 277 36.10 23.56 2.79
C PRO A 277 34.90 22.72 3.29
N THR A 278 35.05 21.40 3.16
CA THR A 278 34.38 20.38 4.00
C THR A 278 35.36 19.91 5.08
N ASP A 279 35.10 18.79 5.75
CA ASP A 279 36.04 18.16 6.68
C ASP A 279 37.19 17.43 5.95
N LYS A 280 36.92 16.81 4.80
CA LYS A 280 37.90 16.02 4.02
C LYS A 280 38.25 16.61 2.65
N THR A 281 37.58 17.67 2.20
CA THR A 281 37.79 18.26 0.87
C THR A 281 37.86 19.79 0.89
N ILE A 282 38.46 20.39 -0.15
CA ILE A 282 38.37 21.82 -0.45
C ILE A 282 37.97 21.95 -1.92
N ALA A 283 36.77 22.44 -2.18
CA ALA A 283 36.34 22.83 -3.52
C ALA A 283 36.91 24.22 -3.85
N LEU A 284 37.69 24.33 -4.92
CA LEU A 284 38.21 25.59 -5.44
C LEU A 284 37.44 26.01 -6.69
N SER A 285 37.22 27.30 -6.88
CA SER A 285 36.83 27.86 -8.18
C SER A 285 37.45 29.23 -8.43
N TRP A 286 37.68 29.56 -9.69
CA TRP A 286 38.29 30.80 -10.14
C TRP A 286 37.69 31.24 -11.47
N LYS A 287 37.73 32.54 -11.77
CA LYS A 287 37.32 33.05 -13.08
C LYS A 287 38.38 32.67 -14.12
N ARG A 288 37.96 32.37 -15.34
CA ARG A 288 38.83 31.97 -16.45
C ARG A 288 39.91 33.04 -16.73
N ALA A 289 41.16 32.62 -16.89
CA ALA A 289 42.27 33.50 -17.28
C ALA A 289 42.12 33.96 -18.73
N SER A 290 42.84 35.02 -19.09
CA SER A 290 42.95 35.47 -20.48
C SER A 290 44.40 35.69 -20.83
N ASP A 291 44.75 35.36 -22.07
CA ASP A 291 46.06 35.57 -22.63
C ASP A 291 45.94 36.24 -24.01
N ASN A 292 47.03 36.80 -24.54
CA ASN A 292 47.02 37.56 -25.79
C ASN A 292 47.01 36.66 -27.05
N LYS A 293 47.55 35.44 -26.99
CA LYS A 293 47.59 34.51 -28.14
C LYS A 293 46.97 33.16 -27.81
N THR A 294 47.20 32.63 -26.63
CA THR A 294 46.60 31.38 -26.20
C THR A 294 45.15 31.61 -25.75
N LEU A 295 44.19 31.18 -26.58
CA LEU A 295 42.76 31.33 -26.27
C LEU A 295 42.41 30.87 -24.84
N PRO A 296 41.50 31.54 -24.11
CA PRO A 296 41.18 31.22 -22.71
C PRO A 296 40.86 29.75 -22.40
N GLY A 297 40.19 29.04 -23.32
CA GLY A 297 39.89 27.60 -23.20
C GLY A 297 41.04 26.65 -23.59
N ASN A 298 42.17 27.19 -24.06
CA ASN A 298 43.41 26.45 -24.31
C ASN A 298 44.45 26.64 -23.20
N LEU A 299 44.25 27.61 -22.31
CA LEU A 299 45.06 27.77 -21.10
C LEU A 299 44.96 26.51 -20.23
N ARG A 300 46.11 26.05 -19.74
CA ARG A 300 46.28 24.84 -18.93
C ARG A 300 46.41 25.22 -17.46
N TYR A 301 45.81 24.47 -16.56
CA TYR A 301 45.72 24.82 -15.14
C TYR A 301 46.21 23.68 -14.25
N GLN A 302 46.80 24.03 -13.11
CA GLN A 302 47.30 23.07 -12.11
C GLN A 302 47.02 23.64 -10.73
N VAL A 303 46.21 22.92 -9.94
CA VAL A 303 46.01 23.27 -8.54
C VAL A 303 47.19 22.74 -7.74
N ARG A 304 47.68 23.54 -6.80
CA ARG A 304 48.66 23.11 -5.80
C ARG A 304 48.13 23.33 -4.38
N TRP A 305 48.42 22.40 -3.49
CA TRP A 305 48.07 22.50 -2.07
C TRP A 305 49.14 21.91 -1.15
N LYS A 306 49.20 22.39 0.08
CA LYS A 306 50.01 21.79 1.16
C LYS A 306 49.43 22.18 2.51
N ARG A 307 49.70 21.43 3.58
CA ARG A 307 49.40 21.96 4.93
C ARG A 307 50.27 23.19 5.13
N THR A 308 49.78 24.19 5.87
CA THR A 308 50.57 25.42 6.11
C THR A 308 51.90 25.10 6.84
N SER A 309 51.95 23.99 7.60
CA SER A 309 53.16 23.43 8.23
C SER A 309 54.14 22.74 7.28
N ASP A 310 53.70 22.28 6.10
CA ASP A 310 54.53 21.51 5.18
C ASP A 310 55.38 22.45 4.30
N LYS A 311 56.59 22.01 3.95
CA LYS A 311 57.52 22.77 3.08
C LYS A 311 57.23 22.58 1.58
N SER A 312 56.75 21.41 1.18
CA SER A 312 56.56 21.03 -0.22
C SER A 312 55.09 21.10 -0.63
N TRP A 313 54.84 21.50 -1.88
CA TRP A 313 53.51 21.48 -2.50
C TRP A 313 53.17 20.10 -3.07
N LYS A 314 51.92 19.68 -2.91
CA LYS A 314 51.24 18.66 -3.74
C LYS A 314 50.57 19.36 -4.92
N TYR A 315 50.33 18.62 -6.00
CA TYR A 315 49.78 19.14 -7.26
C TYR A 315 48.68 18.22 -7.79
N SER A 316 47.67 18.79 -8.43
CA SER A 316 46.52 18.05 -8.97
C SER A 316 46.90 17.16 -10.16
N HIS A 317 47.88 17.63 -10.93
CA HIS A 317 48.35 17.06 -12.19
C HIS A 317 49.85 17.34 -12.30
N SER A 318 50.60 16.52 -13.04
CA SER A 318 51.97 16.85 -13.43
C SER A 318 51.98 17.96 -14.49
N GLU A 319 53.11 18.66 -14.68
CA GLU A 319 53.17 19.84 -15.57
C GLU A 319 52.92 19.49 -17.06
N ASP A 320 53.23 18.26 -17.47
CA ASP A 320 52.93 17.70 -18.79
C ASP A 320 51.44 17.37 -18.99
N LYS A 321 50.65 17.25 -17.91
CA LYS A 321 49.25 16.79 -17.92
C LYS A 321 48.26 17.80 -17.33
N MET A 322 48.61 19.08 -17.37
CA MET A 322 47.75 20.15 -16.86
C MET A 322 46.46 20.29 -17.72
N PRO A 323 45.25 20.09 -17.14
CA PRO A 323 44.00 20.18 -17.88
C PRO A 323 43.74 21.59 -18.43
N LYS A 324 43.14 21.65 -19.62
CA LYS A 324 42.73 22.90 -20.26
C LYS A 324 41.37 23.37 -19.75
N ASP A 325 41.17 24.68 -19.75
CA ASP A 325 39.91 25.36 -19.39
C ASP A 325 39.34 25.03 -17.99
N MET A 326 40.17 24.50 -17.09
CA MET A 326 39.75 24.21 -15.72
C MET A 326 39.49 25.53 -14.99
N THR A 327 38.27 25.67 -14.46
CA THR A 327 37.81 26.83 -13.66
C THR A 327 37.39 26.45 -12.24
N SER A 328 37.42 25.15 -11.92
CA SER A 328 37.22 24.60 -10.59
C SER A 328 37.98 23.29 -10.41
N TYR A 329 38.25 22.92 -9.16
CA TYR A 329 38.87 21.65 -8.80
C TYR A 329 38.59 21.34 -7.32
N THR A 330 38.23 20.10 -7.00
CA THR A 330 38.08 19.65 -5.62
C THR A 330 39.34 18.92 -5.19
N ILE A 331 39.99 19.43 -4.15
CA ILE A 331 41.07 18.72 -3.46
C ILE A 331 40.42 17.76 -2.46
N GLU A 332 40.77 16.48 -2.52
CA GLU A 332 40.21 15.41 -1.68
C GLU A 332 41.25 14.84 -0.69
N ASP A 333 40.83 13.88 0.14
CA ASP A 333 41.66 13.19 1.16
C ASP A 333 42.45 14.12 2.10
N LEU A 334 41.82 15.22 2.51
CA LEU A 334 42.41 16.19 3.42
C LEU A 334 42.16 15.81 4.89
N THR A 335 43.10 16.21 5.75
CA THR A 335 42.97 16.03 7.19
C THR A 335 41.95 17.04 7.73
N PRO A 336 40.94 16.63 8.52
CA PRO A 336 40.01 17.54 9.18
C PRO A 336 40.69 18.55 10.13
N LYS A 337 40.01 19.67 10.41
CA LYS A 337 40.47 20.79 11.26
C LYS A 337 41.84 21.38 10.88
N THR A 338 42.37 21.10 9.69
CA THR A 338 43.77 21.38 9.31
C THR A 338 43.85 22.55 8.33
N LYS A 339 44.83 23.44 8.53
CA LYS A 339 45.07 24.59 7.64
C LYS A 339 45.90 24.17 6.43
N TYR A 340 45.38 24.49 5.25
CA TYR A 340 46.02 24.28 3.96
C TYR A 340 46.27 25.62 3.27
N ASP A 341 47.46 25.73 2.67
CA ASP A 341 47.75 26.70 1.64
C ASP A 341 47.30 26.10 0.31
N VAL A 342 46.52 26.83 -0.49
CA VAL A 342 46.01 26.43 -1.82
C VAL A 342 46.28 27.53 -2.84
N ASP A 343 46.57 27.17 -4.08
CA ASP A 343 46.84 28.11 -5.18
C ASP A 343 46.62 27.41 -6.53
N VAL A 344 46.47 28.19 -7.61
CA VAL A 344 46.24 27.68 -8.96
C VAL A 344 47.24 28.32 -9.92
N LYS A 345 48.07 27.47 -10.55
CA LYS A 345 48.93 27.84 -11.68
C LYS A 345 48.10 27.83 -12.95
N VAL A 346 48.31 28.80 -13.84
CA VAL A 346 47.83 28.78 -15.22
C VAL A 346 48.99 28.97 -16.19
N CYS A 347 49.04 28.16 -17.24
CA CYS A 347 50.07 28.16 -18.28
C CYS A 347 49.43 28.31 -19.66
N ASP A 348 50.12 28.99 -20.58
CA ASP A 348 49.69 29.16 -21.97
C ASP A 348 50.13 27.99 -22.88
N GLY A 349 50.08 28.21 -24.20
CA GLY A 349 50.52 27.25 -25.22
C GLY A 349 52.03 27.15 -25.39
N ALA A 350 52.78 28.21 -25.14
CA ALA A 350 54.25 28.27 -25.27
C ALA A 350 55.00 27.83 -24.01
N GLY A 351 54.34 27.85 -22.84
CA GLY A 351 54.88 27.46 -21.55
C GLY A 351 55.01 28.58 -20.53
N ASN A 352 54.65 29.83 -20.87
CA ASN A 352 54.67 30.92 -19.89
C ASN A 352 53.52 30.73 -18.88
N ALA A 353 53.69 31.20 -17.64
CA ALA A 353 52.79 30.86 -16.55
C ALA A 353 52.59 31.98 -15.52
N SER A 354 51.40 32.01 -14.92
CA SER A 354 51.07 32.86 -13.76
C SER A 354 50.28 32.07 -12.70
N TYR A 355 49.92 32.73 -11.59
CA TYR A 355 49.19 32.15 -10.48
C TYR A 355 48.03 33.05 -10.05
N TYR A 356 46.93 32.45 -9.59
CA TYR A 356 45.77 33.18 -9.05
C TYR A 356 46.00 33.74 -7.64
N GLY A 357 47.03 33.24 -6.94
CA GLY A 357 47.45 33.74 -5.64
C GLY A 357 47.10 32.77 -4.52
N LYS A 358 48.08 32.55 -3.62
CA LYS A 358 47.92 31.67 -2.47
C LYS A 358 46.78 32.14 -1.57
N LYS A 359 45.85 31.24 -1.29
CA LYS A 359 44.83 31.35 -0.25
C LYS A 359 45.13 30.37 0.89
N THR A 360 44.80 30.76 2.12
CA THR A 360 44.86 29.86 3.28
C THR A 360 43.44 29.52 3.72
N VAL A 361 43.14 28.25 3.87
CA VAL A 361 41.80 27.74 4.21
C VAL A 361 41.94 26.58 5.21
N GLN A 362 40.96 26.43 6.11
CA GLN A 362 40.95 25.36 7.11
C GLN A 362 39.80 24.39 6.81
N THR A 363 40.11 23.09 6.76
CA THR A 363 39.07 22.05 6.71
C THR A 363 38.23 22.07 7.99
N LYS A 364 36.95 21.72 7.86
CA LYS A 364 36.01 21.62 8.99
C LYS A 364 36.37 20.44 9.90
N GLU A 365 35.74 20.36 11.06
CA GLU A 365 35.86 19.18 11.93
C GLU A 365 35.10 18.00 11.34
N THR A 366 35.59 16.78 11.55
CA THR A 366 34.94 15.55 11.09
C THR A 366 33.54 15.43 11.67
N THR A 367 32.54 15.26 10.82
CA THR A 367 31.20 14.90 11.29
C THR A 367 31.20 13.40 11.62
N PRO A 368 30.79 12.97 12.83
CA PRO A 368 30.68 11.55 13.13
C PRO A 368 29.68 10.87 12.20
N GLU A 369 29.94 9.61 11.85
CA GLU A 369 28.98 8.76 11.14
C GLU A 369 28.07 8.04 12.13
N LEU A 370 26.84 7.76 11.69
CA LEU A 370 25.86 6.97 12.43
C LEU A 370 26.13 5.48 12.17
N VAL A 371 26.19 4.66 13.23
CA VAL A 371 26.54 3.25 13.12
C VAL A 371 25.51 2.38 13.86
N LEU A 372 24.89 1.46 13.12
CA LEU A 372 24.07 0.37 13.65
C LEU A 372 24.80 -0.95 13.34
N LYS A 373 25.46 -1.53 14.34
CA LYS A 373 26.35 -2.71 14.16
C LYS A 373 25.57 -4.00 13.90
N ASP A 374 24.47 -4.18 14.60
CA ASP A 374 23.54 -5.29 14.42
C ASP A 374 22.23 -4.71 13.88
N LYS A 375 21.84 -5.18 12.70
CA LYS A 375 20.66 -4.72 11.96
C LYS A 375 19.42 -5.57 12.25
N THR A 376 19.50 -6.57 13.11
CA THR A 376 18.38 -7.46 13.42
C THR A 376 17.22 -6.67 14.03
N LEU A 377 16.05 -6.75 13.38
CA LEU A 377 14.77 -6.32 13.93
C LEU A 377 13.99 -7.57 14.34
N THR A 378 13.62 -7.65 15.62
CA THR A 378 12.93 -8.82 16.20
C THR A 378 11.49 -8.46 16.50
N VAL A 379 10.55 -9.32 16.10
CA VAL A 379 9.15 -9.27 16.55
C VAL A 379 9.08 -9.95 17.92
N THR A 380 8.83 -9.18 18.98
CA THR A 380 8.82 -9.67 20.37
C THR A 380 7.42 -10.03 20.87
N GLY A 381 6.37 -9.53 20.21
CA GLY A 381 4.98 -9.79 20.56
C GLY A 381 4.02 -9.29 19.49
N LYS A 382 2.77 -9.75 19.56
CA LYS A 382 1.69 -9.29 18.68
C LYS A 382 0.32 -9.47 19.35
N THR A 383 -0.66 -8.75 18.83
CA THR A 383 -2.09 -8.86 19.18
C THR A 383 -2.93 -8.80 17.89
N ASP A 384 -4.24 -8.68 18.00
CA ASP A 384 -5.13 -8.45 16.85
C ASP A 384 -4.95 -7.04 16.24
N HIS A 385 -4.42 -6.05 16.97
CA HIS A 385 -4.22 -4.68 16.45
C HIS A 385 -2.81 -4.11 16.68
N SER A 386 -1.84 -4.92 17.08
CA SER A 386 -0.48 -4.45 17.35
C SER A 386 0.63 -5.46 17.09
N VAL A 387 1.83 -4.94 16.85
CA VAL A 387 3.09 -5.70 16.74
C VAL A 387 4.16 -5.00 17.56
N SER A 388 4.78 -5.73 18.48
CA SER A 388 5.90 -5.27 19.31
C SER A 388 7.23 -5.65 18.65
N LEU A 389 8.13 -4.67 18.56
CA LEU A 389 9.39 -4.75 17.84
C LEU A 389 10.55 -4.36 18.77
N GLN A 390 11.71 -4.98 18.59
CA GLN A 390 12.95 -4.68 19.30
C GLN A 390 14.15 -4.71 18.35
N TRP A 391 15.07 -3.75 18.50
CA TRP A 391 16.27 -3.58 17.67
C TRP A 391 17.47 -3.16 18.53
N HIS A 392 18.67 -3.24 17.97
CA HIS A 392 19.89 -2.87 18.68
C HIS A 392 20.14 -1.36 18.69
N ALA A 393 20.77 -0.89 19.76
CA ALA A 393 21.16 0.50 19.92
C ALA A 393 22.19 0.94 18.86
N ALA A 394 21.90 2.00 18.11
CA ALA A 394 22.88 2.67 17.28
C ALA A 394 23.78 3.62 18.10
N THR A 395 24.91 4.00 17.51
CA THR A 395 25.89 4.93 18.09
C THR A 395 26.26 6.04 17.11
N TYR A 396 26.52 7.26 17.62
CA TYR A 396 26.93 8.41 16.82
C TYR A 396 28.08 9.16 17.53
N GLY A 397 29.33 8.88 17.11
CA GLY A 397 30.53 9.42 17.77
C GLY A 397 30.53 9.14 19.29
N THR A 398 30.72 10.19 20.09
CA THR A 398 30.70 10.16 21.57
C THR A 398 29.38 10.63 22.18
N ARG A 399 28.31 10.83 21.38
CA ARG A 399 27.04 11.38 21.88
C ARG A 399 26.23 10.34 22.69
N PRO A 400 25.43 10.80 23.67
CA PRO A 400 24.56 9.92 24.44
C PRO A 400 23.46 9.34 23.53
N HIS A 401 23.12 8.07 23.78
CA HIS A 401 22.13 7.33 22.96
C HIS A 401 20.74 7.99 22.94
N SER A 402 20.37 8.71 24.01
CA SER A 402 19.13 9.49 24.12
C SER A 402 18.96 10.61 23.07
N GLU A 403 20.04 11.03 22.39
CA GLU A 403 19.97 11.99 21.28
C GLU A 403 19.73 11.32 19.91
N ILE A 404 19.85 9.98 19.83
CA ILE A 404 19.66 9.23 18.59
C ILE A 404 18.16 8.96 18.39
N LYS A 405 17.71 9.12 17.15
CA LYS A 405 16.31 9.05 16.77
C LYS A 405 16.01 7.80 15.94
N TYR A 406 14.85 7.23 16.17
CA TYR A 406 14.33 6.07 15.44
C TYR A 406 12.92 6.37 14.89
N SER A 407 12.60 5.78 13.74
CA SER A 407 11.25 5.72 13.19
C SER A 407 11.03 4.33 12.61
N ILE A 408 10.02 3.61 13.11
CA ILE A 408 9.59 2.35 12.51
C ILE A 408 8.84 2.68 11.22
N VAL A 409 9.19 1.98 10.15
CA VAL A 409 8.61 2.12 8.83
C VAL A 409 7.92 0.81 8.50
N TYR A 410 6.61 0.86 8.25
CA TYR A 410 5.78 -0.34 8.14
C TYR A 410 4.71 -0.22 7.05
N ARG A 411 4.25 -1.35 6.50
CA ARG A 411 3.18 -1.40 5.50
C ARG A 411 2.50 -2.75 5.46
N LEU A 412 1.29 -2.79 4.90
CA LEU A 412 0.67 -4.03 4.45
C LEU A 412 1.59 -4.73 3.44
N LYS A 413 1.85 -6.03 3.64
CA LYS A 413 2.77 -6.79 2.80
C LYS A 413 2.22 -6.92 1.38
N GLY A 414 2.84 -6.19 0.45
CA GLY A 414 2.42 -6.08 -0.95
C GLY A 414 1.97 -4.69 -1.38
N GLU A 415 1.72 -3.75 -0.46
CA GLU A 415 1.46 -2.35 -0.82
C GLU A 415 2.74 -1.61 -1.23
N GLU A 416 2.62 -0.56 -2.05
CA GLU A 416 3.76 0.26 -2.45
C GLU A 416 4.12 1.31 -1.40
N THR A 417 3.13 1.82 -0.66
CA THR A 417 3.26 2.91 0.32
C THR A 417 3.74 2.44 1.68
N TRP A 418 4.69 3.17 2.27
CA TRP A 418 5.16 2.94 3.64
C TRP A 418 4.58 3.98 4.60
N LYS A 419 4.13 3.52 5.76
CA LYS A 419 3.74 4.31 6.93
C LYS A 419 4.93 4.44 7.87
N HIS A 420 4.94 5.50 8.68
CA HIS A 420 5.96 5.74 9.70
C HIS A 420 5.35 5.69 11.09
N SER A 421 6.16 5.39 12.12
CA SER A 421 5.81 5.64 13.52
C SER A 421 6.09 7.09 13.89
N THR A 422 5.61 7.50 15.06
CA THR A 422 6.15 8.66 15.76
C THR A 422 7.66 8.52 15.97
N LEU A 423 8.29 9.67 16.17
CA LEU A 423 9.72 9.80 16.40
C LEU A 423 10.09 9.27 17.80
N LEU A 424 10.94 8.26 17.87
CA LEU A 424 11.40 7.64 19.12
C LEU A 424 12.82 8.11 19.45
N TYR A 425 13.12 8.37 20.73
CA TYR A 425 14.36 9.03 21.17
C TYR A 425 15.14 8.13 22.14
N GLY A 426 16.24 7.55 21.67
CA GLY A 426 17.03 6.58 22.45
C GLY A 426 16.30 5.27 22.78
N GLU A 427 15.21 4.97 22.08
CA GLU A 427 14.45 3.73 22.25
C GLU A 427 15.06 2.58 21.43
N THR A 428 15.01 1.38 22.00
CA THR A 428 15.40 0.13 21.34
C THR A 428 14.25 -0.86 21.17
N GLU A 429 13.06 -0.50 21.62
CA GLU A 429 11.83 -1.26 21.44
C GLU A 429 10.60 -0.35 21.33
N HIS A 430 9.56 -0.82 20.64
CA HIS A 430 8.30 -0.10 20.53
C HIS A 430 7.18 -1.03 20.04
N THR A 431 5.93 -0.69 20.32
CA THR A 431 4.76 -1.42 19.83
C THR A 431 3.98 -0.56 18.84
N VAL A 432 3.94 -0.98 17.58
CA VAL A 432 3.08 -0.37 16.56
C VAL A 432 1.65 -0.82 16.84
N THR A 433 0.73 0.12 17.05
CA THR A 433 -0.69 -0.10 17.33
C THR A 433 -1.58 0.43 16.20
N GLY A 434 -2.85 0.03 16.18
CA GLY A 434 -3.80 0.44 15.12
C GLY A 434 -3.62 -0.33 13.81
N LEU A 435 -2.99 -1.50 13.87
CA LEU A 435 -2.90 -2.43 12.75
C LEU A 435 -4.23 -3.19 12.56
N MET A 436 -4.50 -3.68 11.36
CA MET A 436 -5.65 -4.54 11.08
C MET A 436 -5.40 -5.96 11.60
N ALA A 437 -6.45 -6.70 11.97
CA ALA A 437 -6.37 -8.08 12.46
C ALA A 437 -6.18 -9.11 11.32
N ASP A 438 -5.60 -10.29 11.65
CA ASP A 438 -5.22 -11.37 10.71
C ASP A 438 -4.43 -10.90 9.47
N THR A 439 -3.74 -9.76 9.59
CA THR A 439 -3.18 -9.01 8.46
C THR A 439 -1.66 -9.01 8.53
N GLU A 440 -1.01 -9.21 7.38
CA GLU A 440 0.43 -9.38 7.26
C GLU A 440 1.13 -8.08 6.90
N TYR A 441 2.12 -7.69 7.71
CA TYR A 441 2.85 -6.43 7.62
C TYR A 441 4.36 -6.66 7.47
N GLU A 442 5.02 -5.80 6.70
CA GLU A 442 6.48 -5.62 6.71
C GLU A 442 6.85 -4.45 7.62
N PHE A 443 7.95 -4.57 8.36
CA PHE A 443 8.50 -3.55 9.27
C PHE A 443 10.02 -3.41 9.08
N TRP A 444 10.56 -2.22 9.25
CA TRP A 444 12.00 -1.94 9.39
C TRP A 444 12.17 -0.63 10.18
N VAL A 445 13.35 -0.35 10.75
CA VAL A 445 13.58 0.86 11.56
C VAL A 445 14.63 1.74 10.90
N LEU A 446 14.28 2.99 10.64
CA LEU A 446 15.20 4.06 10.26
C LEU A 446 15.85 4.66 11.51
N VAL A 447 17.16 4.89 11.44
CA VAL A 447 17.95 5.55 12.48
C VAL A 447 18.52 6.86 11.94
N PHE A 448 18.45 7.93 12.74
CA PHE A 448 19.00 9.24 12.38
C PHE A 448 19.43 10.06 13.61
N HIS A 449 20.28 11.08 13.39
CA HIS A 449 20.80 11.95 14.46
C HIS A 449 20.35 13.42 14.33
N LYS A 450 20.02 13.88 13.11
CA LYS A 450 19.37 15.17 12.82
C LYS A 450 18.13 14.94 11.94
N SER A 451 17.33 15.98 11.68
CA SER A 451 16.12 15.92 10.84
C SER A 451 16.40 15.33 9.45
N MET A 452 16.11 14.03 9.27
CA MET A 452 16.12 13.21 8.04
C MET A 452 17.20 13.53 6.98
N ASP A 453 18.41 13.90 7.41
CA ASP A 453 19.48 14.33 6.50
C ASP A 453 20.32 13.14 5.98
N ILE A 454 19.76 12.49 4.95
CA ILE A 454 20.39 11.70 3.87
C ILE A 454 21.23 10.45 4.22
N THR A 455 21.85 10.34 5.41
CA THR A 455 22.60 9.14 5.85
C THR A 455 21.70 8.12 6.54
N LEU A 456 20.82 7.50 5.73
CA LEU A 456 19.86 6.48 6.17
C LEU A 456 20.57 5.19 6.61
N VAL A 457 20.69 5.01 7.93
CA VAL A 457 21.06 3.71 8.53
C VAL A 457 19.79 3.03 9.00
N TYR A 458 19.66 1.73 8.74
CA TYR A 458 18.43 0.98 8.98
C TYR A 458 18.65 -0.47 9.36
N THR A 459 17.67 -1.03 10.09
CA THR A 459 17.56 -2.47 10.39
C THR A 459 17.16 -3.25 9.14
N ASP A 460 17.42 -4.55 9.15
CA ASP A 460 16.79 -5.48 8.24
C ASP A 460 15.26 -5.49 8.45
N LYS A 461 14.54 -6.02 7.47
CA LYS A 461 13.07 -6.13 7.55
C LYS A 461 12.67 -7.28 8.47
N ALA A 462 11.66 -7.03 9.28
CA ALA A 462 10.86 -8.06 9.95
C ALA A 462 9.47 -8.14 9.30
N GLU A 463 8.85 -9.32 9.37
CA GLU A 463 7.47 -9.53 8.93
C GLU A 463 6.65 -10.08 10.10
N ALA A 464 5.42 -9.61 10.25
CA ALA A 464 4.49 -10.16 11.23
C ALA A 464 3.07 -10.14 10.69
N ARG A 465 2.33 -11.23 10.91
CA ARG A 465 0.88 -11.25 10.80
C ARG A 465 0.28 -11.05 12.18
N THR A 466 -0.56 -10.01 12.34
CA THR A 466 -1.37 -9.78 13.54
C THR A 466 -2.26 -10.99 13.84
N ASP A 467 -2.69 -11.13 15.08
CA ASP A 467 -3.58 -12.24 15.45
C ASP A 467 -4.99 -12.02 14.90
N LYS A 468 -5.78 -13.10 14.85
CA LYS A 468 -7.18 -13.02 14.42
C LYS A 468 -7.99 -12.22 15.43
N LEU A 469 -8.97 -11.47 14.90
CA LEU A 469 -9.99 -10.77 15.67
C LEU A 469 -10.88 -11.80 16.40
N VAL A 470 -10.52 -12.17 17.63
CA VAL A 470 -11.33 -13.05 18.48
C VAL A 470 -12.16 -12.19 19.40
N ASP A 471 -13.48 -12.30 19.28
CA ASP A 471 -14.41 -11.68 20.22
C ASP A 471 -14.33 -12.37 21.59
N LYS A 472 -14.00 -11.57 22.61
CA LYS A 472 -13.81 -12.01 24.01
C LYS A 472 -14.56 -11.10 24.98
N THR A 473 -15.21 -10.06 24.48
CA THR A 473 -15.90 -9.05 25.26
C THR A 473 -17.35 -9.49 25.34
N PRO A 474 -17.86 -9.93 26.51
CA PRO A 474 -19.25 -10.36 26.57
C PRO A 474 -20.20 -9.17 26.43
N PRO A 475 -21.42 -9.37 25.91
CA PRO A 475 -22.42 -8.32 25.80
C PRO A 475 -22.61 -7.59 27.13
N THR A 476 -22.78 -6.28 27.06
CA THR A 476 -22.98 -5.43 28.23
C THR A 476 -24.36 -4.79 28.21
N PHE A 477 -25.05 -4.85 29.35
CA PHE A 477 -26.17 -3.96 29.58
C PHE A 477 -25.64 -2.57 29.93
N PRO A 478 -26.37 -1.48 29.58
CA PRO A 478 -25.96 -0.11 29.91
C PRO A 478 -25.58 0.06 31.40
N GLU A 479 -24.66 0.97 31.70
CA GLU A 479 -24.25 1.18 33.10
C GLU A 479 -25.45 1.59 33.96
N GLY A 480 -25.58 1.00 35.14
CA GLY A 480 -26.74 1.20 36.01
C GLY A 480 -28.03 0.49 35.55
N ALA A 481 -28.06 -0.18 34.39
CA ALA A 481 -29.21 -0.96 33.92
C ALA A 481 -29.68 -1.96 34.97
N ARG A 482 -31.00 -2.10 35.08
CA ARG A 482 -31.68 -3.10 35.92
C ARG A 482 -32.81 -3.71 35.11
N VAL A 483 -33.25 -4.90 35.49
CA VAL A 483 -34.53 -5.42 35.01
C VAL A 483 -35.63 -4.46 35.48
N LYS A 484 -36.29 -3.80 34.54
CA LYS A 484 -37.46 -2.98 34.80
C LYS A 484 -38.64 -3.90 35.06
N VAL A 485 -39.44 -3.57 36.07
CA VAL A 485 -40.68 -4.28 36.34
C VAL A 485 -41.82 -3.43 35.79
N ASP A 486 -42.37 -3.84 34.65
CA ASP A 486 -43.43 -3.09 33.96
C ASP A 486 -44.76 -3.25 34.68
N GLU A 487 -45.04 -4.45 35.18
CA GLU A 487 -46.28 -4.75 35.86
C GLU A 487 -46.02 -5.76 36.98
N VAL A 488 -46.51 -5.45 38.18
CA VAL A 488 -46.64 -6.41 39.28
C VAL A 488 -48.08 -6.36 39.73
N THR A 489 -48.77 -7.48 39.65
CA THR A 489 -50.09 -7.66 40.28
C THR A 489 -49.93 -8.54 41.52
N GLU A 490 -51.03 -9.12 41.98
CA GLU A 490 -51.00 -10.15 43.00
C GLU A 490 -50.45 -11.48 42.46
N THR A 491 -50.58 -11.75 41.15
CA THR A 491 -50.28 -13.06 40.54
C THR A 491 -49.50 -13.01 39.21
N THR A 492 -49.15 -11.82 38.72
CA THR A 492 -48.37 -11.63 37.49
C THR A 492 -47.19 -10.69 37.73
N VAL A 493 -46.11 -10.94 37.00
CA VAL A 493 -44.92 -10.08 36.93
C VAL A 493 -44.49 -9.97 35.47
N LYS A 494 -44.66 -8.80 34.87
CA LYS A 494 -44.06 -8.44 33.58
C LYS A 494 -42.75 -7.71 33.83
N ILE A 495 -41.69 -8.18 33.18
CA ILE A 495 -40.38 -7.53 33.19
C ILE A 495 -39.93 -7.15 31.79
N SER A 496 -39.16 -6.08 31.72
CA SER A 496 -38.36 -5.68 30.56
C SER A 496 -36.94 -5.37 30.98
N TRP A 497 -36.04 -5.30 30.01
CA TRP A 497 -34.66 -4.90 30.19
C TRP A 497 -34.23 -4.02 29.02
N PRO A 498 -33.33 -3.06 29.22
CA PRO A 498 -32.69 -2.38 28.09
C PRO A 498 -31.95 -3.42 27.26
N LYS A 499 -31.94 -3.24 25.94
CA LYS A 499 -31.16 -4.11 25.05
C LYS A 499 -29.67 -4.04 25.45
N ALA A 500 -29.03 -5.20 25.54
CA ALA A 500 -27.59 -5.28 25.73
C ALA A 500 -26.90 -4.91 24.42
N THR A 501 -25.82 -4.14 24.54
CA THR A 501 -24.93 -3.76 23.46
C THR A 501 -23.62 -4.53 23.57
N ASP A 502 -23.08 -4.87 22.42
CA ASP A 502 -21.80 -5.58 22.27
C ASP A 502 -20.92 -4.75 21.32
N ASP A 503 -19.59 -4.81 21.47
CA ASP A 503 -18.69 -4.03 20.61
C ASP A 503 -18.52 -4.63 19.21
N ARG A 504 -18.89 -5.91 19.02
CA ARG A 504 -18.70 -6.65 17.77
C ARG A 504 -19.97 -7.33 17.27
N THR A 505 -20.78 -7.88 18.17
CA THR A 505 -22.00 -8.60 17.81
C THR A 505 -23.19 -7.65 17.59
N PRO A 506 -23.76 -7.58 16.36
CA PRO A 506 -24.88 -6.68 16.07
C PRO A 506 -26.11 -6.98 16.93
N GLN A 507 -26.89 -5.94 17.27
CA GLN A 507 -28.03 -6.04 18.18
C GLN A 507 -29.03 -7.17 17.83
N ASN A 508 -29.26 -7.37 16.53
CA ASN A 508 -30.15 -8.40 15.96
C ASN A 508 -29.53 -9.81 15.89
N LYS A 509 -28.39 -10.04 16.54
CA LYS A 509 -27.76 -11.35 16.77
C LYS A 509 -27.65 -11.71 18.26
N ILE A 510 -27.75 -10.72 19.15
CA ILE A 510 -27.71 -10.92 20.61
C ILE A 510 -28.96 -11.70 21.08
N ARG A 511 -28.73 -12.79 21.81
CA ARG A 511 -29.77 -13.67 22.38
C ARG A 511 -29.94 -13.38 23.86
N TYR A 512 -31.17 -13.55 24.36
CA TYR A 512 -31.48 -13.35 25.77
C TYR A 512 -31.99 -14.63 26.45
N THR A 513 -31.63 -14.81 27.71
CA THR A 513 -32.05 -15.95 28.56
C THR A 513 -32.42 -15.46 29.95
N ILE A 514 -33.54 -15.95 30.48
CA ILE A 514 -34.01 -15.62 31.84
C ILE A 514 -34.02 -16.85 32.75
N TYR A 515 -33.41 -16.72 33.93
CA TYR A 515 -33.57 -17.67 35.04
C TYR A 515 -34.62 -17.17 36.03
N LYS A 516 -35.53 -18.06 36.46
CA LYS A 516 -36.49 -17.85 37.56
C LYS A 516 -36.10 -18.76 38.73
N ASN A 517 -35.82 -18.18 39.91
CA ASN A 517 -35.47 -18.93 41.14
C ASN A 517 -34.41 -20.03 40.95
N TRP A 518 -33.38 -19.78 40.12
CA TRP A 518 -32.26 -20.70 39.83
C TRP A 518 -32.65 -22.06 39.20
N LYS A 519 -33.85 -22.22 38.61
CA LYS A 519 -34.27 -23.44 37.90
C LYS A 519 -34.72 -23.18 36.46
N TYR A 520 -33.92 -23.70 35.52
CA TYR A 520 -34.08 -23.87 34.06
C TYR A 520 -34.58 -22.67 33.22
N ASN A 521 -34.18 -22.66 31.94
CA ASN A 521 -34.15 -21.50 31.07
C ASN A 521 -35.41 -21.34 30.22
N TYR A 522 -35.89 -20.09 30.13
CA TYR A 522 -36.63 -19.63 28.97
C TYR A 522 -35.64 -18.97 28.00
N SER A 523 -35.27 -19.69 26.93
CA SER A 523 -34.61 -19.10 25.76
C SER A 523 -35.67 -18.34 24.96
N ILE A 524 -35.73 -17.03 25.17
CA ILE A 524 -36.82 -16.17 24.69
C ILE A 524 -36.61 -15.65 23.26
N GLY A 525 -35.43 -15.89 22.67
CA GLY A 525 -35.14 -15.60 21.26
C GLY A 525 -34.01 -14.59 21.06
N ILE A 526 -33.94 -14.09 19.84
CA ILE A 526 -33.06 -13.00 19.40
C ILE A 526 -33.88 -11.71 19.40
N ASP A 527 -33.24 -10.58 19.76
CA ASP A 527 -33.85 -9.23 19.74
C ASP A 527 -35.14 -9.04 20.58
N VAL A 528 -35.22 -9.71 21.73
CA VAL A 528 -36.33 -9.59 22.69
C VAL A 528 -35.93 -8.79 23.94
N ASP A 529 -36.82 -7.90 24.39
CA ASP A 529 -36.57 -6.93 25.47
C ASP A 529 -37.55 -7.05 26.67
N SER A 530 -38.51 -7.97 26.62
CA SER A 530 -39.50 -8.18 27.68
C SER A 530 -40.05 -9.60 27.75
N HIS A 531 -40.56 -9.97 28.93
CA HIS A 531 -41.23 -11.24 29.19
C HIS A 531 -42.27 -11.10 30.32
N THR A 532 -43.40 -11.81 30.19
CA THR A 532 -44.47 -11.81 31.19
C THR A 532 -44.54 -13.16 31.88
N PHE A 533 -44.35 -13.17 33.20
CA PHE A 533 -44.57 -14.34 34.06
C PHE A 533 -45.95 -14.24 34.72
N ASP A 534 -46.78 -15.24 34.47
CA ASP A 534 -48.09 -15.41 35.09
C ASP A 534 -48.08 -16.50 36.18
N LEU A 535 -49.25 -16.75 36.76
CA LEU A 535 -49.51 -17.82 37.75
C LEU A 535 -48.54 -17.80 38.95
N LEU A 536 -48.14 -16.60 39.39
CA LEU A 536 -47.29 -16.38 40.55
C LEU A 536 -48.12 -16.32 41.85
N ALA A 537 -47.52 -16.74 42.96
CA ALA A 537 -48.16 -16.66 44.28
C ALA A 537 -48.12 -15.22 44.82
N GLN A 538 -49.16 -14.83 45.57
CA GLN A 538 -49.26 -13.51 46.22
C GLN A 538 -48.25 -13.36 47.38
N ASP A 539 -47.88 -12.12 47.72
CA ASP A 539 -46.87 -11.77 48.75
C ASP A 539 -45.58 -12.62 48.71
N THR A 540 -45.18 -13.09 47.51
CA THR A 540 -44.11 -14.08 47.31
C THR A 540 -42.98 -13.47 46.49
N LYS A 541 -41.72 -13.71 46.91
CA LYS A 541 -40.52 -13.23 46.23
C LYS A 541 -40.08 -14.21 45.15
N TYR A 542 -39.86 -13.71 43.94
CA TYR A 542 -39.21 -14.40 42.83
C TYR A 542 -37.93 -13.67 42.45
N LYS A 543 -36.81 -14.39 42.33
CA LYS A 543 -35.57 -13.87 41.74
C LYS A 543 -35.60 -14.13 40.24
N PHE A 544 -35.43 -13.08 39.45
CA PHE A 544 -35.21 -13.15 38.02
C PHE A 544 -33.80 -12.68 37.68
N GLN A 545 -33.15 -13.35 36.73
CA GLN A 545 -31.82 -13.00 36.25
C GLN A 545 -31.81 -13.06 34.72
N VAL A 546 -31.58 -11.92 34.07
CA VAL A 546 -31.54 -11.81 32.61
C VAL A 546 -30.09 -11.76 32.14
N TYR A 547 -29.73 -12.66 31.22
CA TYR A 547 -28.43 -12.71 30.55
C TYR A 547 -28.59 -12.36 29.07
N ALA A 548 -27.61 -11.66 28.52
CA ALA A 548 -27.39 -11.50 27.09
C ALA A 548 -26.20 -12.38 26.65
N ILE A 549 -26.29 -12.94 25.45
CA ILE A 549 -25.30 -13.86 24.87
C ILE A 549 -25.04 -13.43 23.42
N ASP A 550 -23.78 -13.30 23.06
CA ASP A 550 -23.35 -12.94 21.71
C ASP A 550 -23.45 -14.11 20.70
N GLU A 551 -22.93 -13.91 19.49
CA GLU A 551 -22.90 -14.92 18.43
C GLU A 551 -21.79 -15.97 18.66
N VAL A 552 -20.75 -15.65 19.45
CA VAL A 552 -19.58 -16.52 19.74
C VAL A 552 -19.79 -17.39 20.99
N GLY A 553 -20.73 -17.01 21.87
CA GLY A 553 -21.09 -17.69 23.10
C GLY A 553 -20.61 -17.03 24.40
N ASN A 554 -20.11 -15.79 24.42
CA ASN A 554 -19.79 -15.12 25.69
C ASN A 554 -21.07 -14.62 26.38
N TRP A 555 -21.08 -14.64 27.72
CA TRP A 555 -22.25 -14.32 28.55
C TRP A 555 -22.06 -12.99 29.28
N SER A 556 -23.06 -12.12 29.21
CA SER A 556 -23.11 -10.89 30.01
C SER A 556 -23.10 -11.19 31.51
N LYS A 557 -22.77 -10.17 32.32
CA LYS A 557 -23.25 -10.15 33.71
C LYS A 557 -24.78 -10.12 33.70
N SER A 558 -25.42 -10.81 34.64
CA SER A 558 -26.88 -10.80 34.72
C SER A 558 -27.42 -9.48 35.23
N LEU A 559 -28.56 -9.05 34.67
CA LEU A 559 -29.45 -8.13 35.36
C LEU A 559 -30.29 -8.94 36.34
N ASP A 560 -29.95 -8.81 37.62
CA ASP A 560 -30.67 -9.44 38.72
C ASP A 560 -31.80 -8.53 39.22
N THR A 561 -32.96 -9.13 39.52
CA THR A 561 -34.03 -8.47 40.29
C THR A 561 -34.73 -9.47 41.19
N ILE A 562 -35.24 -8.99 42.33
CA ILE A 562 -36.08 -9.77 43.25
C ILE A 562 -37.42 -9.06 43.33
N ILE A 563 -38.44 -9.67 42.76
CA ILE A 563 -39.77 -9.09 42.64
C ILE A 563 -40.68 -9.82 43.62
N LYS A 564 -41.30 -9.05 44.52
CA LYS A 564 -42.36 -9.54 45.39
C LYS A 564 -43.69 -9.14 44.76
N THR A 565 -44.59 -10.11 44.58
CA THR A 565 -46.00 -9.84 44.25
C THR A 565 -46.65 -9.00 45.37
N LYS A 566 -47.66 -8.20 45.02
CA LYS A 566 -48.11 -7.06 45.86
C LYS A 566 -48.77 -7.46 47.20
N LYS A 567 -48.67 -6.54 48.16
CA LYS A 567 -49.40 -6.39 49.45
C LYS A 567 -49.83 -4.91 49.61
N LYS A 568 -50.59 -4.51 50.65
CA LYS A 568 -51.49 -3.30 50.65
C LYS A 568 -51.18 -2.23 51.79
N VAL A 569 -51.15 -0.88 51.55
CA VAL A 569 -51.29 0.36 52.45
C VAL A 569 -50.09 1.43 52.62
N VAL A 570 -50.05 2.43 53.57
CA VAL A 570 -49.70 3.93 53.42
C VAL A 570 -49.00 4.69 54.65
N PRO A 571 -48.42 5.97 54.58
CA PRO A 571 -47.53 6.69 55.57
C PRO A 571 -47.95 8.10 56.22
N ASP A 572 -47.04 9.09 56.50
CA ASP A 572 -47.00 10.12 57.66
C ASP A 572 -46.53 11.63 57.40
N THR A 573 -46.62 12.56 58.40
CA THR A 573 -46.10 13.98 58.45
C THR A 573 -45.98 14.67 59.88
N GLU A 574 -44.84 15.29 60.32
CA GLU A 574 -44.72 16.33 61.42
C GLU A 574 -43.34 17.12 61.50
N PRO A 575 -43.18 18.33 62.18
CA PRO A 575 -41.94 19.18 62.25
C PRO A 575 -40.99 19.20 63.51
N PRO A 576 -39.73 19.74 63.41
CA PRO A 576 -38.67 19.77 64.46
C PRO A 576 -38.60 21.03 65.37
N TYR A 577 -37.86 20.98 66.50
CA TYR A 577 -37.69 22.08 67.48
C TYR A 577 -36.38 22.08 68.31
N PHE A 578 -36.03 23.20 68.96
CA PHE A 578 -34.87 23.35 69.87
C PHE A 578 -35.27 23.24 71.37
N PRO A 579 -34.69 22.33 72.18
CA PRO A 579 -35.18 22.07 73.54
C PRO A 579 -34.61 22.96 74.67
N ASN A 580 -33.40 23.53 74.55
CA ASN A 580 -32.74 24.27 75.63
C ASN A 580 -32.07 25.58 75.13
N GLY A 581 -32.63 26.74 75.46
CA GLY A 581 -32.18 28.05 74.95
C GLY A 581 -30.96 28.65 75.66
N GLN A 582 -29.74 28.21 75.32
CA GLN A 582 -28.47 28.82 75.79
C GLN A 582 -27.92 29.90 74.83
N GLU A 583 -27.10 30.82 75.38
CA GLU A 583 -26.47 31.89 74.61
C GLU A 583 -25.21 31.44 73.80
N LEU A 584 -24.75 32.31 72.88
CA LEU A 584 -23.74 32.12 71.84
C LEU A 584 -22.43 32.72 72.36
N SER A 585 -21.32 31.99 72.24
CA SER A 585 -20.00 32.47 72.68
C SER A 585 -19.23 33.12 71.53
N VAL A 586 -18.56 34.28 71.75
CA VAL A 586 -17.76 34.97 70.71
C VAL A 586 -16.44 35.58 71.22
N THR A 587 -15.36 35.39 70.47
CA THR A 587 -13.99 35.91 70.78
C THR A 587 -13.40 36.69 69.59
N ALA A 588 -12.75 37.83 69.84
CA ALA A 588 -12.27 38.76 68.80
C ALA A 588 -10.75 39.03 68.79
N THR A 589 -10.17 39.22 67.59
CA THR A 589 -8.76 39.63 67.37
C THR A 589 -8.68 41.00 66.69
N GLU A 590 -7.52 41.38 66.12
CA GLU A 590 -7.42 42.54 65.23
C GLU A 590 -8.23 42.38 63.94
N THR A 591 -8.48 41.15 63.48
CA THR A 591 -9.10 40.87 62.16
C THR A 591 -10.01 39.62 62.11
N SER A 592 -10.51 39.08 63.23
CA SER A 592 -11.36 37.87 63.22
C SER A 592 -12.31 37.70 64.42
N LEU A 593 -13.33 36.84 64.24
CA LEU A 593 -14.37 36.43 65.21
C LEU A 593 -14.65 34.92 65.13
N ASN A 594 -15.00 34.26 66.25
CA ASN A 594 -15.32 32.82 66.33
C ASN A 594 -16.60 32.55 67.16
N VAL A 595 -17.51 31.65 66.76
CA VAL A 595 -18.92 31.54 67.27
C VAL A 595 -19.43 30.08 67.44
N SER A 596 -20.29 29.78 68.43
CA SER A 596 -20.91 28.41 68.64
C SER A 596 -22.31 28.38 69.32
N TRP A 597 -23.11 27.30 69.11
CA TRP A 597 -24.53 27.10 69.55
C TRP A 597 -24.93 25.63 69.89
N PRO A 598 -26.10 25.37 70.54
CA PRO A 598 -26.61 24.01 70.88
C PRO A 598 -27.52 23.34 69.81
N ALA A 599 -27.85 22.05 70.00
CA ALA A 599 -28.57 21.18 69.03
C ALA A 599 -30.11 21.05 69.22
N ALA A 600 -30.81 20.63 68.15
CA ALA A 600 -32.28 20.46 68.03
C ALA A 600 -32.78 18.99 68.06
N ALA A 601 -34.10 18.77 68.04
CA ALA A 601 -34.77 17.45 68.06
C ALA A 601 -36.07 17.41 67.21
N ASP A 602 -36.52 16.21 66.86
CA ASP A 602 -37.76 15.95 66.10
C ASP A 602 -38.45 14.63 66.55
N LYS A 603 -39.71 14.41 66.18
CA LYS A 603 -40.50 13.21 66.51
C LYS A 603 -40.20 11.99 65.62
N VAL A 604 -39.88 12.20 64.34
CA VAL A 604 -39.78 11.12 63.34
C VAL A 604 -38.38 11.05 62.74
N THR A 605 -37.77 12.21 62.50
CA THR A 605 -36.38 12.37 62.06
C THR A 605 -35.43 12.33 63.27
N ALA A 606 -34.31 11.61 63.18
CA ALA A 606 -33.34 11.57 64.27
C ALA A 606 -32.55 12.89 64.39
N THR A 607 -32.20 13.32 65.61
CA THR A 607 -31.45 14.58 65.89
C THR A 607 -30.19 14.76 65.05
N ASN A 608 -29.42 13.69 64.82
CA ASN A 608 -28.18 13.77 64.03
C ASN A 608 -28.43 14.03 62.52
N ASP A 609 -29.66 13.81 62.06
CA ASP A 609 -30.06 13.99 60.66
C ASP A 609 -30.68 15.37 60.36
N LEU A 610 -30.83 16.21 61.40
CA LEU A 610 -31.29 17.59 61.27
C LEU A 610 -30.19 18.51 60.71
N ARG A 611 -30.57 19.42 59.81
CA ARG A 611 -29.64 20.25 58.98
C ARG A 611 -29.67 21.72 59.39
N TYR A 612 -28.51 22.40 59.43
CA TYR A 612 -28.36 23.76 59.97
C TYR A 612 -27.81 24.80 58.97
N THR A 613 -28.16 26.07 59.16
CA THR A 613 -27.74 27.24 58.36
C THR A 613 -27.37 28.44 59.24
N PHE A 614 -26.28 29.15 58.94
CA PHE A 614 -25.71 30.26 59.74
C PHE A 614 -25.61 31.57 58.94
N PHE A 615 -25.89 32.72 59.58
CA PHE A 615 -25.94 34.05 58.96
C PHE A 615 -25.04 35.06 59.71
N PHE A 616 -24.31 35.91 58.97
CA PHE A 616 -23.39 36.93 59.52
C PHE A 616 -23.33 38.20 58.64
N SER A 617 -23.22 39.39 59.24
CA SER A 617 -23.05 40.66 58.50
C SER A 617 -22.45 41.79 59.35
N ARG A 618 -21.97 42.89 58.74
CA ARG A 618 -21.46 44.06 59.49
C ARG A 618 -22.61 44.77 60.22
N SER A 619 -22.33 45.45 61.34
CA SER A 619 -23.35 45.99 62.24
C SER A 619 -24.37 46.97 61.60
N ASP A 620 -24.00 47.58 60.48
CA ASP A 620 -24.74 48.59 59.71
C ASP A 620 -25.33 48.07 58.38
N ALA A 621 -25.12 46.78 58.05
CA ALA A 621 -25.57 46.20 56.79
C ALA A 621 -27.03 45.68 56.85
N SER A 622 -27.81 45.97 55.80
CA SER A 622 -29.24 45.63 55.71
C SER A 622 -29.53 44.21 55.20
N TYR A 623 -28.54 43.52 54.63
CA TYR A 623 -28.67 42.17 54.08
C TYR A 623 -27.76 41.17 54.79
N TRP A 624 -28.26 39.95 54.98
CA TRP A 624 -27.65 38.89 55.79
C TRP A 624 -27.57 37.60 54.94
N PRO A 625 -26.41 37.29 54.32
CA PRO A 625 -26.23 36.04 53.60
C PRO A 625 -26.19 34.84 54.56
N GLY A 626 -26.84 33.75 54.17
CA GLY A 626 -26.89 32.49 54.93
C GLY A 626 -26.03 31.40 54.28
N ASN A 627 -25.19 30.75 55.08
CA ASN A 627 -24.35 29.62 54.70
C ASN A 627 -24.87 28.33 55.34
N THR A 628 -25.25 27.34 54.53
CA THR A 628 -25.68 26.03 55.02
C THR A 628 -24.47 25.22 55.52
N LEU A 629 -24.53 24.72 56.75
CA LEU A 629 -23.40 24.08 57.43
C LEU A 629 -23.51 22.53 57.49
N GLY A 630 -24.64 21.96 57.10
CA GLY A 630 -24.85 20.51 57.01
C GLY A 630 -25.60 19.91 58.20
N LYS A 631 -25.57 18.57 58.31
CA LYS A 631 -26.19 17.82 59.41
C LYS A 631 -25.39 18.02 60.71
N ASN A 632 -26.06 18.32 61.82
CA ASN A 632 -25.49 18.44 63.18
C ASN A 632 -24.27 19.40 63.35
N ALA A 633 -24.27 20.57 62.70
CA ALA A 633 -23.19 21.56 62.78
C ALA A 633 -23.45 22.63 63.87
N LEU A 634 -22.47 22.86 64.76
CA LEU A 634 -22.65 23.60 66.02
C LEU A 634 -21.68 24.80 66.26
N SER A 635 -20.79 25.13 65.31
CA SER A 635 -19.88 26.29 65.42
C SER A 635 -19.33 26.79 64.08
N HIS A 636 -18.86 28.05 64.04
CA HIS A 636 -18.29 28.69 62.83
C HIS A 636 -17.34 29.86 63.14
N THR A 637 -16.32 30.10 62.29
CA THR A 637 -15.31 31.17 62.47
C THR A 637 -15.24 32.08 61.24
N VAL A 638 -15.09 33.40 61.46
CA VAL A 638 -15.02 34.43 60.40
C VAL A 638 -13.73 35.25 60.53
N THR A 639 -13.00 35.44 59.44
CA THR A 639 -11.69 36.12 59.38
C THR A 639 -11.66 37.23 58.33
N GLY A 640 -10.63 38.08 58.35
CA GLY A 640 -10.46 39.18 57.39
C GLY A 640 -11.24 40.45 57.73
N LEU A 641 -11.61 40.61 59.00
CA LEU A 641 -12.37 41.76 59.50
C LEU A 641 -11.47 42.99 59.66
N GLN A 642 -12.04 44.19 59.59
CA GLN A 642 -11.26 45.41 59.74
C GLN A 642 -10.89 45.65 61.22
N PRO A 643 -9.68 46.15 61.52
CA PRO A 643 -9.32 46.79 62.79
C PRO A 643 -10.40 47.75 63.31
N ASP A 644 -10.62 47.76 64.62
CA ASP A 644 -11.63 48.56 65.34
C ASP A 644 -13.05 48.63 64.70
N THR A 645 -13.66 47.51 64.28
CA THR A 645 -14.96 47.46 63.52
C THR A 645 -15.98 46.41 64.03
N GLU A 646 -17.31 46.66 63.96
CA GLU A 646 -18.40 45.89 64.63
C GLU A 646 -19.34 45.04 63.71
N TYR A 647 -19.85 43.87 64.15
CA TYR A 647 -20.62 42.86 63.34
C TYR A 647 -21.78 42.10 64.06
N ASN A 648 -22.78 41.53 63.32
CA ASN A 648 -23.99 40.78 63.78
C ASN A 648 -24.09 39.27 63.33
N ILE A 649 -24.84 38.37 64.02
CA ILE A 649 -24.94 36.88 63.78
C ILE A 649 -26.37 36.23 64.02
N CYS A 650 -26.77 35.10 63.35
CA CYS A 650 -28.04 34.28 63.53
C CYS A 650 -28.00 32.80 62.96
N VAL A 651 -28.90 31.84 63.34
CA VAL A 651 -28.92 30.37 62.94
C VAL A 651 -30.33 29.70 62.80
N THR A 652 -30.51 28.67 61.93
CA THR A 652 -31.78 27.92 61.60
C THR A 652 -31.61 26.37 61.47
N VAL A 653 -32.66 25.53 61.65
CA VAL A 653 -32.68 24.04 61.48
C VAL A 653 -33.86 23.41 60.68
N TYR A 654 -33.69 22.23 60.06
CA TYR A 654 -34.66 21.49 59.20
C TYR A 654 -34.70 19.95 59.42
N ASP A 655 -35.84 19.29 59.11
CA ASP A 655 -36.06 17.82 59.11
C ASP A 655 -35.98 17.14 57.71
N GLU A 656 -36.29 15.84 57.58
CA GLU A 656 -36.31 15.12 56.29
C GLU A 656 -37.64 15.20 55.51
N ALA A 657 -38.75 15.59 56.14
CA ALA A 657 -40.02 15.94 55.47
C ALA A 657 -40.06 17.39 54.96
N ALA A 658 -38.96 18.14 55.16
CA ALA A 658 -38.72 19.54 54.83
C ALA A 658 -39.45 20.58 55.69
N ASN A 659 -39.85 20.25 56.92
CA ASN A 659 -40.31 21.22 57.91
C ASN A 659 -39.13 21.83 58.71
N SER A 660 -39.29 23.01 59.32
CA SER A 660 -38.16 23.81 59.84
C SER A 660 -38.46 24.72 61.05
N ALA A 661 -37.42 25.13 61.78
CA ALA A 661 -37.49 26.08 62.90
C ALA A 661 -36.21 26.95 63.06
N ASP A 662 -36.35 28.19 63.54
CA ASP A 662 -35.24 29.16 63.74
C ASP A 662 -34.74 29.24 65.20
N TYR A 663 -33.48 29.65 65.41
CA TYR A 663 -32.90 29.98 66.73
C TYR A 663 -32.68 31.49 66.87
N THR A 664 -33.56 32.19 67.59
CA THR A 664 -33.76 33.64 67.45
C THR A 664 -33.12 34.51 68.53
N TRP A 665 -31.97 35.14 68.24
CA TRP A 665 -31.48 36.42 68.81
C TRP A 665 -30.19 36.89 68.09
N LYS A 666 -29.76 38.16 68.28
CA LYS A 666 -28.65 38.81 67.53
C LYS A 666 -27.58 39.37 68.47
N LEU A 667 -26.29 39.16 68.17
CA LEU A 667 -25.13 39.54 69.00
C LEU A 667 -24.13 40.45 68.25
N LYS A 668 -23.51 41.44 68.93
CA LYS A 668 -22.59 42.47 68.38
C LYS A 668 -21.18 42.49 69.01
N THR A 669 -20.11 42.72 68.25
CA THR A 669 -18.69 42.65 68.75
C THR A 669 -17.63 43.29 67.81
N LYS A 670 -16.42 43.68 68.32
CA LYS A 670 -15.41 44.62 67.73
C LYS A 670 -13.91 44.20 67.85
N THR A 671 -12.99 44.77 67.04
CA THR A 671 -11.53 44.45 66.83
C THR A 671 -10.50 45.55 67.32
N LYS A 672 -9.17 45.56 66.99
CA LYS A 672 -8.04 46.40 67.62
C LYS A 672 -7.00 47.08 66.62
N ALA A 673 -6.02 47.98 67.01
CA ALA A 673 -5.16 48.89 66.11
C ALA A 673 -3.64 49.26 66.51
N SER A 674 -2.77 49.96 65.67
CA SER A 674 -1.23 50.15 65.81
C SER A 674 -0.45 51.34 65.02
N ASP A 675 0.88 51.69 65.25
CA ASP A 675 1.74 52.83 64.59
C ASP A 675 3.38 52.90 64.70
N LYS A 676 4.15 53.57 63.74
CA LYS A 676 5.55 54.28 63.66
C LYS A 676 7.00 53.75 63.16
N THR A 677 7.97 54.66 62.70
CA THR A 677 9.17 54.49 61.73
C THR A 677 10.59 55.26 61.89
N VAL A 678 11.63 55.12 60.96
CA VAL A 678 13.16 55.32 61.09
C VAL A 678 13.97 56.03 59.88
N HIS A 679 15.34 55.98 59.74
CA HIS A 679 16.31 56.72 58.83
C HIS A 679 17.47 55.90 58.14
N PRO A 680 18.13 56.37 57.02
CA PRO A 680 19.13 55.64 56.18
C PRO A 680 20.64 55.70 56.58
N ALA A 681 21.45 54.78 56.04
CA ALA A 681 22.88 54.53 56.34
C ALA A 681 23.80 54.06 55.17
N SER A 682 23.32 53.42 54.09
CA SER A 682 24.15 53.00 52.92
C SER A 682 23.35 52.91 51.60
N VAL A 683 24.04 52.76 50.47
CA VAL A 683 23.46 52.62 49.11
C VAL A 683 24.11 51.45 48.37
N SER A 684 23.34 50.67 47.61
CA SER A 684 23.85 49.63 46.69
C SER A 684 23.12 49.65 45.35
N ILE A 685 23.82 49.35 44.24
CA ILE A 685 23.26 49.31 42.89
C ILE A 685 23.04 47.87 42.42
N ALA A 686 21.91 47.61 41.76
CA ALA A 686 21.61 46.35 41.09
C ALA A 686 21.12 46.59 39.63
N PRO A 687 21.60 45.80 38.65
CA PRO A 687 22.67 44.80 38.73
C PRO A 687 24.07 45.41 38.93
N THR A 688 25.04 44.61 39.38
CA THR A 688 26.44 45.02 39.66
C THR A 688 27.30 45.20 38.40
N SER A 689 26.78 44.84 37.22
CA SER A 689 27.37 45.11 35.90
C SER A 689 26.26 45.04 34.85
N LEU A 690 26.34 45.88 33.81
CA LEU A 690 25.28 45.99 32.81
C LEU A 690 25.84 45.91 31.37
N ASP A 691 25.55 44.83 30.66
CA ASP A 691 25.86 44.68 29.23
C ASP A 691 24.65 45.12 28.39
N LEU A 692 24.85 46.05 27.45
CA LEU A 692 23.83 46.55 26.52
C LEU A 692 24.29 46.45 25.05
N GLU A 693 23.35 46.46 24.12
CA GLU A 693 23.61 46.73 22.71
C GLU A 693 23.27 48.19 22.38
N THR A 694 23.90 48.78 21.36
CA THR A 694 23.60 50.15 20.91
C THR A 694 22.10 50.35 20.67
N GLU A 695 21.56 51.51 21.07
CA GLU A 695 20.15 51.93 21.04
C GLU A 695 19.25 51.32 22.14
N ASN A 696 19.70 50.29 22.87
CA ASN A 696 18.92 49.73 23.97
C ASN A 696 19.00 50.60 25.24
N LYS A 697 18.00 50.41 26.11
CA LYS A 697 17.93 51.04 27.43
C LYS A 697 17.73 50.01 28.54
N ALA A 698 18.20 50.32 29.75
CA ALA A 698 17.90 49.56 30.95
C ALA A 698 17.98 50.46 32.20
N THR A 699 17.09 50.24 33.16
CA THR A 699 17.06 51.00 34.42
C THR A 699 17.88 50.30 35.49
N LEU A 700 18.86 51.02 36.06
CA LEU A 700 19.56 50.58 37.25
C LEU A 700 18.70 50.91 38.48
N THR A 701 18.73 50.04 39.48
CA THR A 701 18.03 50.26 40.76
C THR A 701 19.05 50.51 41.86
N ALA A 702 18.81 51.52 42.69
CA ALA A 702 19.61 51.77 43.89
C ALA A 702 18.76 51.47 45.13
N THR A 703 19.31 50.71 46.07
CA THR A 703 18.68 50.42 47.36
C THR A 703 19.37 51.22 48.45
N VAL A 704 18.60 52.03 49.17
CA VAL A 704 19.09 52.74 50.37
C VAL A 704 18.73 51.92 51.61
N LEU A 705 19.72 51.60 52.44
CA LEU A 705 19.57 50.79 53.67
C LEU A 705 19.90 51.63 54.91
N PRO A 706 19.33 51.36 56.12
CA PRO A 706 18.27 50.36 56.36
C PRO A 706 16.94 50.76 55.70
N ALA A 707 16.11 49.75 55.44
CA ALA A 707 14.93 49.87 54.58
C ALA A 707 13.75 50.65 55.20
N ASP A 708 13.86 51.06 56.46
CA ASP A 708 12.91 51.89 57.21
C ASP A 708 13.24 53.39 57.13
N ALA A 709 14.27 53.75 56.36
CA ALA A 709 14.68 55.10 56.02
C ALA A 709 13.55 56.02 55.50
N LYS A 710 13.43 57.21 56.09
CA LYS A 710 12.43 58.22 55.72
C LYS A 710 12.65 58.85 54.33
N ASP A 711 13.89 59.06 53.91
CA ASP A 711 14.25 59.44 52.54
C ASP A 711 15.16 58.36 51.95
N LYS A 712 14.81 57.89 50.76
CA LYS A 712 15.46 56.81 50.00
C LYS A 712 15.84 57.25 48.60
N THR A 713 15.73 58.54 48.30
CA THR A 713 16.00 59.04 46.95
C THR A 713 17.49 59.08 46.68
N VAL A 714 17.85 58.84 45.42
CA VAL A 714 19.24 58.89 44.94
C VAL A 714 19.35 59.80 43.71
N THR A 715 20.57 60.23 43.39
CA THR A 715 20.92 60.91 42.14
C THR A 715 21.92 60.07 41.35
N TRP A 716 21.75 60.00 40.02
CA TRP A 716 22.57 59.20 39.11
C TRP A 716 23.49 60.03 38.19
N SER A 717 24.65 59.48 37.80
CA SER A 717 25.57 60.12 36.83
C SER A 717 26.38 59.11 36.02
N SER A 718 26.83 59.50 34.81
CA SER A 718 27.69 58.70 33.92
C SER A 718 29.04 59.37 33.69
N ASN A 719 30.13 58.60 33.68
CA ASN A 719 31.47 59.12 33.35
C ASN A 719 31.69 59.37 31.84
N LEU A 720 30.95 58.66 30.98
CA LEU A 720 31.09 58.67 29.52
C LEU A 720 29.70 58.65 28.87
N PRO A 721 28.93 59.76 28.97
CA PRO A 721 27.55 59.82 28.51
C PRO A 721 27.37 59.63 27.00
N ALA A 722 28.44 59.77 26.19
CA ALA A 722 28.42 59.46 24.77
C ALA A 722 28.48 57.95 24.43
N ILE A 723 28.86 57.11 25.41
CA ILE A 723 28.85 55.64 25.30
C ILE A 723 27.58 55.10 25.95
N ALA A 724 27.32 55.49 27.21
CA ALA A 724 26.07 55.22 27.89
C ALA A 724 25.67 56.44 28.76
N SER A 725 24.56 57.10 28.43
CA SER A 725 23.97 58.15 29.27
C SER A 725 23.05 57.54 30.32
N VAL A 726 22.78 58.26 31.42
CA VAL A 726 21.81 57.84 32.45
C VAL A 726 20.91 59.02 32.81
N ASP A 727 19.62 58.76 32.99
CA ASP A 727 18.70 59.74 33.58
C ASP A 727 19.01 59.95 35.07
N ALA A 728 19.21 61.21 35.46
CA ALA A 728 19.72 61.58 36.77
C ALA A 728 18.78 61.23 37.95
N VAL A 729 17.50 60.98 37.69
CA VAL A 729 16.47 60.72 38.71
C VAL A 729 15.98 59.27 38.65
N THR A 730 15.74 58.73 37.46
CA THR A 730 15.13 57.40 37.30
C THR A 730 16.16 56.26 37.25
N GLY A 731 17.43 56.56 36.94
CA GLY A 731 18.46 55.53 36.73
C GLY A 731 18.37 54.83 35.37
N GLU A 732 17.58 55.36 34.44
CA GLU A 732 17.43 54.82 33.07
C GLU A 732 18.70 55.07 32.24
N VAL A 733 19.49 54.02 32.02
CA VAL A 733 20.70 54.03 31.19
C VAL A 733 20.32 53.83 29.73
N THR A 734 20.82 54.68 28.82
CA THR A 734 20.67 54.56 27.36
C THR A 734 22.02 54.30 26.71
N ALA A 735 22.16 53.20 25.97
CA ALA A 735 23.38 52.84 25.25
C ALA A 735 23.46 53.55 23.88
N LEU A 736 24.51 54.35 23.66
CA LEU A 736 24.62 55.25 22.50
C LEU A 736 25.75 54.87 21.53
N ALA A 737 26.87 54.31 22.02
CA ALA A 737 27.99 53.88 21.16
C ALA A 737 28.74 52.68 21.78
N PRO A 738 29.31 51.76 20.97
CA PRO A 738 30.09 50.64 21.48
C PRO A 738 31.29 51.10 22.33
N GLY A 739 31.48 50.50 23.50
CA GLY A 739 32.50 50.90 24.46
C GLY A 739 32.21 50.47 25.90
N LYS A 740 32.82 51.17 26.85
CA LYS A 740 32.60 51.00 28.29
C LYS A 740 32.37 52.37 28.94
N ALA A 741 31.47 52.42 29.92
CA ALA A 741 31.17 53.58 30.74
C ALA A 741 30.92 53.14 32.20
N GLU A 742 31.00 54.05 33.16
CA GLU A 742 30.70 53.79 34.57
C GLU A 742 29.53 54.68 35.01
N ILE A 743 28.59 54.09 35.77
CA ILE A 743 27.39 54.76 36.29
C ILE A 743 27.42 54.74 37.82
N THR A 744 27.17 55.90 38.44
CA THR A 744 27.23 56.11 39.89
C THR A 744 25.86 56.53 40.44
N ALA A 745 25.48 56.00 41.60
CA ALA A 745 24.30 56.42 42.38
C ALA A 745 24.72 57.01 43.74
N THR A 746 24.05 58.06 44.20
CA THR A 746 24.35 58.74 45.48
C THR A 746 23.07 59.04 46.26
N ALA A 747 23.01 58.70 47.56
CA ALA A 747 21.86 59.04 48.42
C ALA A 747 21.68 60.54 48.62
N ASN A 748 20.43 60.98 48.63
CA ASN A 748 20.05 62.38 48.79
C ASN A 748 19.85 62.80 50.26
N ASP A 749 19.47 61.88 51.16
CA ASP A 749 19.49 62.13 52.61
C ASP A 749 20.95 62.21 53.08
N LYS A 750 21.37 63.40 53.49
CA LYS A 750 22.74 63.72 53.91
C LYS A 750 22.91 63.80 55.42
N ALA A 751 21.89 63.43 56.20
CA ALA A 751 21.89 63.56 57.66
C ALA A 751 23.05 62.81 58.36
N ASP A 752 23.56 61.72 57.75
CA ASP A 752 24.74 60.95 58.21
C ASP A 752 25.82 60.84 57.11
N GLY A 753 25.95 61.88 56.28
CA GLY A 753 26.99 61.99 55.24
C GLY A 753 26.69 61.26 53.93
N THR A 754 27.44 61.60 52.88
CA THR A 754 27.24 61.09 51.52
C THR A 754 27.55 59.60 51.42
N LYS A 755 26.59 58.81 50.90
CA LYS A 755 26.78 57.39 50.57
C LYS A 755 26.55 57.19 49.06
N SER A 756 27.48 56.54 48.36
CA SER A 756 27.44 56.36 46.90
C SER A 756 28.13 55.06 46.45
N GLU A 757 27.72 54.54 45.29
CA GLU A 757 28.20 53.28 44.69
C GLU A 757 28.33 53.41 43.16
N THR A 758 29.18 52.62 42.50
CA THR A 758 29.47 52.73 41.04
C THR A 758 29.55 51.36 40.34
N ILE A 759 29.02 51.24 39.11
CA ILE A 759 29.03 50.01 38.30
C ILE A 759 29.51 50.22 36.85
N GLU A 760 30.10 49.19 36.23
CA GLU A 760 30.52 49.20 34.81
C GLU A 760 29.35 48.82 33.86
N VAL A 761 29.17 49.64 32.82
CA VAL A 761 28.27 49.41 31.69
C VAL A 761 29.09 49.14 30.42
N ARG A 762 28.80 48.04 29.71
CA ARG A 762 29.46 47.67 28.45
C ARG A 762 28.48 47.73 27.29
N VAL A 763 28.80 48.52 26.26
CA VAL A 763 27.97 48.63 25.06
C VAL A 763 28.62 47.88 23.90
N LYS A 764 27.86 46.98 23.28
CA LYS A 764 28.26 46.20 22.11
C LYS A 764 27.55 46.69 20.85
N ALA A 765 28.18 46.53 19.69
CA ALA A 765 27.56 46.84 18.41
C ALA A 765 26.42 45.85 18.11
N LYS A 766 25.26 46.39 17.70
CA LYS A 766 24.03 45.66 17.36
C LYS A 766 24.26 44.68 16.21
N LYS A 767 24.05 43.38 16.43
CA LYS A 767 24.15 42.35 15.35
C LYS A 767 22.87 42.35 14.52
N VAL A 768 22.95 42.79 13.27
CA VAL A 768 21.85 42.62 12.30
C VAL A 768 21.68 41.13 12.00
N ARG A 769 20.48 40.59 12.22
CA ARG A 769 20.14 39.20 11.92
C ARG A 769 19.76 39.03 10.45
N LYS A 770 20.17 37.92 9.83
CA LYS A 770 19.59 37.42 8.58
C LYS A 770 18.30 36.69 8.89
N LEU A 771 17.18 37.31 8.53
CA LEU A 771 15.85 36.72 8.67
C LEU A 771 15.51 35.82 7.47
N VAL A 772 14.61 34.88 7.71
CA VAL A 772 13.95 34.05 6.71
C VAL A 772 13.08 34.95 5.82
N THR A 773 13.21 34.79 4.50
CA THR A 773 12.42 35.49 3.48
C THR A 773 11.29 34.63 2.92
N ASP A 774 11.42 33.30 2.95
CA ASP A 774 10.39 32.36 2.50
C ASP A 774 10.44 31.00 3.23
N VAL A 775 9.29 30.31 3.28
CA VAL A 775 9.14 28.96 3.84
C VAL A 775 8.26 28.11 2.93
N SER A 776 8.80 27.01 2.41
CA SER A 776 8.07 26.07 1.54
C SER A 776 7.83 24.74 2.26
N VAL A 777 6.59 24.24 2.22
CA VAL A 777 6.21 22.95 2.84
C VAL A 777 5.94 21.92 1.75
N MET A 778 6.61 20.77 1.84
CA MET A 778 6.50 19.68 0.86
C MET A 778 6.01 18.37 1.49
N PRO A 779 5.04 17.68 0.86
CA PRO A 779 4.32 18.07 -0.37
C PRO A 779 3.25 19.14 -0.07
N ALA A 780 2.95 20.01 -1.05
CA ALA A 780 1.93 21.07 -0.88
C ALA A 780 0.48 20.55 -0.77
N VAL A 781 0.23 19.31 -1.22
CA VAL A 781 -1.02 18.58 -1.01
C VAL A 781 -0.67 17.13 -0.66
N HIS A 782 -1.37 16.55 0.32
CA HIS A 782 -1.16 15.18 0.75
C HIS A 782 -2.48 14.47 1.04
N THR A 783 -2.47 13.14 0.94
CA THR A 783 -3.62 12.30 1.31
C THR A 783 -3.13 11.14 2.16
N MET A 784 -3.73 10.99 3.33
CA MET A 784 -3.42 9.96 4.33
C MET A 784 -4.69 9.16 4.65
N VAL A 785 -4.52 8.03 5.30
CA VAL A 785 -5.57 7.27 5.97
C VAL A 785 -5.51 7.54 7.48
N GLU A 786 -6.64 7.39 8.18
CA GLU A 786 -6.67 7.46 9.65
C GLU A 786 -5.63 6.51 10.28
N GLY A 787 -4.88 7.02 11.26
CA GLY A 787 -3.75 6.32 11.88
C GLY A 787 -2.40 6.48 11.17
N ASP A 788 -2.35 7.02 9.95
CA ASP A 788 -1.08 7.28 9.25
C ASP A 788 -0.27 8.40 9.94
N ILE A 789 1.05 8.34 9.77
CA ILE A 789 1.97 9.40 10.18
C ILE A 789 2.89 9.74 9.02
N PHE A 790 3.04 11.04 8.73
CA PHE A 790 3.86 11.56 7.64
C PHE A 790 4.77 12.70 8.12
N TYR A 791 5.98 12.80 7.54
CA TYR A 791 6.91 13.90 7.80
C TYR A 791 6.89 14.93 6.67
N TYR A 792 6.41 16.13 6.96
CA TYR A 792 6.50 17.26 6.05
C TYR A 792 7.88 17.91 6.13
N SER A 793 8.49 18.13 4.97
CA SER A 793 9.72 18.90 4.86
C SER A 793 9.39 20.39 4.79
N GLY A 794 10.05 21.20 5.62
CA GLY A 794 10.01 22.66 5.57
C GLY A 794 11.35 23.20 5.08
N ILE A 795 11.38 23.79 3.89
CA ILE A 795 12.55 24.44 3.30
C ILE A 795 12.48 25.92 3.64
N VAL A 796 13.59 26.49 4.15
CA VAL A 796 13.68 27.92 4.48
C VAL A 796 14.68 28.62 3.56
N GLU A 797 14.32 29.81 3.08
CA GLU A 797 15.21 30.67 2.31
C GLU A 797 15.41 32.02 3.03
N PRO A 798 16.62 32.63 2.97
CA PRO A 798 17.85 32.07 2.41
C PRO A 798 18.41 30.95 3.31
N GLU A 799 19.16 30.02 2.71
CA GLU A 799 19.75 28.89 3.46
C GLU A 799 20.69 29.35 4.59
N ASP A 800 21.23 30.58 4.52
CA ASP A 800 22.14 31.14 5.53
C ASP A 800 21.48 32.08 6.55
N ALA A 801 20.15 32.01 6.71
CA ALA A 801 19.42 32.67 7.79
C ALA A 801 19.96 32.28 9.19
N ASP A 802 20.00 33.25 10.12
CA ASP A 802 20.60 33.08 11.46
C ASP A 802 19.76 32.16 12.36
N GLU A 803 18.44 32.08 12.13
CA GLU A 803 17.51 31.17 12.80
C GLU A 803 16.60 30.51 11.74
N LYS A 804 16.41 29.19 11.84
CA LYS A 804 15.77 28.34 10.83
C LYS A 804 14.70 27.42 11.40
N ALA A 805 14.50 27.43 12.73
CA ALA A 805 13.49 26.61 13.38
C ALA A 805 12.08 27.00 12.91
N LEU A 806 11.26 25.97 12.64
CA LEU A 806 9.88 26.12 12.22
C LEU A 806 8.94 25.61 13.33
N THR A 807 7.92 26.40 13.68
CA THR A 807 6.79 25.94 14.48
C THR A 807 5.72 25.39 13.55
N TRP A 808 5.25 24.17 13.84
CA TRP A 808 4.27 23.46 13.01
C TRP A 808 2.91 23.41 13.70
N THR A 809 1.84 23.69 12.96
CA THR A 809 0.44 23.66 13.44
C THR A 809 -0.48 22.95 12.44
N SER A 810 -1.64 22.50 12.93
CA SER A 810 -2.76 21.99 12.12
C SER A 810 -3.97 22.88 12.37
N SER A 811 -4.70 23.26 11.32
CA SER A 811 -5.92 24.07 11.46
C SER A 811 -7.05 23.32 12.16
N ASP A 812 -7.09 21.99 12.03
CA ASP A 812 -7.99 21.09 12.75
C ASP A 812 -7.20 19.93 13.39
N PRO A 813 -6.86 20.05 14.69
CA PRO A 813 -6.23 18.99 15.47
C PRO A 813 -7.07 17.72 15.62
N THR A 814 -8.38 17.73 15.32
CA THR A 814 -9.22 16.53 15.38
C THR A 814 -9.10 15.68 14.11
N VAL A 815 -8.75 16.30 12.99
CA VAL A 815 -8.44 15.61 11.72
C VAL A 815 -6.99 15.15 11.69
N ALA A 816 -6.03 16.01 12.07
CA ALA A 816 -4.62 15.61 12.20
C ALA A 816 -3.85 16.47 13.23
N THR A 817 -2.96 15.84 13.99
CA THR A 817 -2.12 16.50 15.02
C THR A 817 -0.66 16.62 14.62
N VAL A 818 0.02 17.62 15.18
CA VAL A 818 1.47 17.80 15.04
C VAL A 818 2.19 17.15 16.22
N SER A 819 3.16 16.28 15.95
CA SER A 819 3.95 15.60 16.96
C SER A 819 5.04 16.51 17.57
N LYS A 820 5.37 16.26 18.85
CA LYS A 820 6.40 16.97 19.60
C LYS A 820 7.78 16.78 18.95
N GLY A 821 8.30 17.85 18.35
CA GLY A 821 9.55 17.82 17.58
C GLY A 821 9.46 18.48 16.20
N GLY A 822 8.24 18.73 15.69
CA GLY A 822 7.99 19.43 14.43
C GLY A 822 8.02 18.51 13.19
N GLY A 823 7.32 18.92 12.13
CA GLY A 823 7.26 18.23 10.82
C GLY A 823 6.45 16.93 10.76
N PHE A 824 6.38 16.14 11.84
CA PHE A 824 5.61 14.90 11.90
C PHE A 824 4.14 15.15 12.19
N ILE A 825 3.25 14.66 11.31
CA ILE A 825 1.80 14.84 11.37
C ILE A 825 1.13 13.48 11.51
N ASN A 826 0.26 13.31 12.51
CA ASN A 826 -0.53 12.09 12.72
C ASN A 826 -1.96 12.34 12.22
N ALA A 827 -2.45 11.54 11.29
CA ALA A 827 -3.83 11.56 10.83
C ALA A 827 -4.73 10.89 11.89
N LEU A 828 -5.68 11.63 12.45
CA LEU A 828 -6.52 11.16 13.56
C LEU A 828 -7.97 10.84 13.17
N LYS A 829 -8.52 11.54 12.17
CA LYS A 829 -9.90 11.34 11.73
C LYS A 829 -10.09 11.73 10.28
N ALA A 830 -10.93 11.01 9.55
CA ALA A 830 -11.32 11.38 8.20
C ALA A 830 -11.85 12.83 8.10
N GLY A 831 -11.32 13.59 7.13
CA GLY A 831 -11.57 15.03 6.96
C GLY A 831 -10.46 15.72 6.17
N THR A 832 -10.47 17.05 6.12
CA THR A 832 -9.40 17.85 5.49
C THR A 832 -8.95 18.94 6.45
N THR A 833 -7.63 19.10 6.59
CA THR A 833 -6.99 20.11 7.46
C THR A 833 -5.77 20.72 6.76
N THR A 834 -5.37 21.92 7.16
CA THR A 834 -4.18 22.60 6.65
C THR A 834 -3.06 22.53 7.67
N ILE A 835 -1.93 21.96 7.26
CA ILE A 835 -0.69 21.95 8.04
C ILE A 835 0.11 23.20 7.69
N THR A 836 0.54 23.96 8.70
CA THR A 836 1.28 25.22 8.53
C THR A 836 2.62 25.15 9.26
N ALA A 837 3.70 25.59 8.61
CA ALA A 837 5.03 25.73 9.21
C ALA A 837 5.45 27.20 9.19
N THR A 838 5.68 27.79 10.37
CA THR A 838 5.99 29.22 10.55
C THR A 838 7.41 29.40 11.06
N ALA A 839 8.15 30.36 10.51
CA ALA A 839 9.51 30.71 10.93
C ALA A 839 9.54 31.37 12.32
N ASN A 840 10.42 30.87 13.19
CA ASN A 840 10.54 31.32 14.59
C ASN A 840 11.46 32.53 14.78
N ASP A 841 12.00 33.08 13.69
CA ASP A 841 12.98 34.18 13.70
C ASP A 841 12.35 35.58 13.85
N GLY A 842 11.02 35.67 13.75
CA GLY A 842 10.25 36.91 13.78
C GLY A 842 9.94 37.51 12.41
N SER A 843 10.32 36.85 11.32
CA SER A 843 10.01 37.28 9.93
C SER A 843 8.52 37.23 9.58
N GLY A 844 7.73 36.42 10.32
CA GLY A 844 6.33 36.14 10.03
C GLY A 844 6.11 35.26 8.79
N LYS A 845 7.17 34.67 8.23
CA LYS A 845 7.09 33.80 7.05
C LYS A 845 6.59 32.41 7.41
N TYR A 846 5.79 31.83 6.51
CA TYR A 846 5.21 30.50 6.71
C TYR A 846 4.91 29.82 5.37
N GLY A 847 4.93 28.49 5.39
CA GLY A 847 4.48 27.63 4.28
C GLY A 847 3.33 26.73 4.75
N GLN A 848 2.54 26.20 3.80
CA GLN A 848 1.35 25.40 4.10
C GLN A 848 1.23 24.16 3.20
N SER A 849 0.51 23.16 3.70
CA SER A 849 0.06 22.00 2.94
C SER A 849 -1.39 21.64 3.26
N THR A 850 -2.15 21.25 2.25
CA THR A 850 -3.50 20.70 2.42
C THR A 850 -3.41 19.18 2.63
N LEU A 851 -3.86 18.71 3.79
CA LEU A 851 -3.92 17.29 4.15
C LEU A 851 -5.37 16.80 4.12
N THR A 852 -5.64 15.78 3.31
CA THR A 852 -6.91 15.02 3.36
C THR A 852 -6.69 13.67 4.03
N VAL A 853 -7.39 13.42 5.12
CA VAL A 853 -7.44 12.11 5.80
C VAL A 853 -8.68 11.35 5.32
N LYS A 854 -8.51 10.09 4.93
CA LYS A 854 -9.59 9.17 4.56
C LYS A 854 -9.82 8.16 5.67
N THR A 855 -11.05 7.68 5.81
CA THR A 855 -11.34 6.51 6.65
C THR A 855 -10.57 5.29 6.12
N PRO A 856 -10.02 4.42 6.99
CA PRO A 856 -9.48 3.14 6.57
C PRO A 856 -10.62 2.30 6.01
N ILE A 857 -10.42 1.77 4.80
CA ILE A 857 -11.34 0.78 4.24
C ILE A 857 -11.09 -0.52 4.99
N LEU A 858 -12.00 -0.90 5.87
CA LEU A 858 -11.94 -2.17 6.58
C LEU A 858 -12.30 -3.29 5.59
N VAL A 859 -11.29 -3.83 4.90
CA VAL A 859 -11.45 -4.94 3.96
C VAL A 859 -11.59 -6.24 4.77
N ILE A 860 -12.83 -6.58 5.13
CA ILE A 860 -13.13 -7.87 5.77
C ILE A 860 -12.91 -8.97 4.73
N ALA A 861 -11.91 -9.83 4.94
CA ALA A 861 -11.60 -10.93 4.03
C ALA A 861 -12.61 -12.08 4.19
N ALA A 862 -12.85 -12.85 3.12
CA ALA A 862 -13.58 -14.10 3.22
C ALA A 862 -12.87 -15.10 4.16
N THR A 863 -13.65 -15.70 5.05
CA THR A 863 -13.25 -16.78 5.97
C THR A 863 -13.92 -18.11 5.65
N GLY A 864 -14.83 -18.13 4.67
CA GLY A 864 -15.48 -19.33 4.17
C GLY A 864 -16.48 -19.03 3.05
N ILE A 865 -17.06 -20.09 2.49
CA ILE A 865 -18.23 -20.04 1.61
C ILE A 865 -19.17 -21.16 2.04
N VAL A 866 -20.48 -20.99 1.86
CA VAL A 866 -21.47 -22.04 2.14
C VAL A 866 -22.48 -22.15 1.01
N VAL A 867 -22.63 -23.36 0.48
CA VAL A 867 -23.68 -23.78 -0.46
C VAL A 867 -24.94 -24.17 0.32
N ASP A 868 -26.12 -23.88 -0.24
CA ASP A 868 -27.42 -24.12 0.40
C ASP A 868 -27.83 -25.60 0.51
N GLN A 869 -27.31 -26.46 -0.36
CA GLN A 869 -27.65 -27.88 -0.48
C GLN A 869 -26.39 -28.74 -0.63
N THR A 870 -26.37 -29.93 -0.02
CA THR A 870 -25.18 -30.81 0.02
C THR A 870 -25.31 -32.09 -0.83
N ASP A 871 -26.53 -32.56 -1.12
CA ASP A 871 -26.81 -33.65 -2.07
C ASP A 871 -28.12 -33.36 -2.82
N ILE A 872 -28.12 -33.52 -4.15
CA ILE A 872 -29.30 -33.40 -5.01
C ILE A 872 -29.39 -34.64 -5.91
N SER A 873 -30.58 -35.19 -6.04
CA SER A 873 -30.87 -36.28 -6.98
C SER A 873 -31.77 -35.80 -8.13
N LEU A 874 -31.30 -35.92 -9.38
CA LEU A 874 -32.03 -35.48 -10.58
C LEU A 874 -32.27 -36.64 -11.55
N TYR A 875 -33.30 -36.50 -12.39
CA TYR A 875 -33.44 -37.28 -13.62
C TYR A 875 -32.65 -36.62 -14.75
N GLU A 876 -32.34 -37.35 -15.82
CA GLU A 876 -31.71 -36.80 -17.03
C GLU A 876 -32.54 -35.63 -17.60
N GLY A 877 -31.86 -34.55 -18.00
CA GLY A 877 -32.48 -33.29 -18.44
C GLY A 877 -33.11 -32.48 -17.29
N GLY A 878 -33.21 -33.04 -16.10
CA GLY A 878 -33.68 -32.35 -14.90
C GLY A 878 -32.69 -31.28 -14.44
N THR A 879 -33.23 -30.22 -13.84
CA THR A 879 -32.46 -29.08 -13.35
C THR A 879 -32.75 -28.78 -11.88
N ALA A 880 -31.79 -28.15 -11.21
CA ALA A 880 -31.94 -27.57 -9.87
C ALA A 880 -31.09 -26.29 -9.77
N THR A 881 -31.46 -25.38 -8.88
CA THR A 881 -30.65 -24.19 -8.59
C THR A 881 -29.97 -24.36 -7.23
N LEU A 882 -28.66 -24.14 -7.21
CA LEU A 882 -27.85 -23.99 -6.01
C LEU A 882 -27.61 -22.51 -5.72
N THR A 883 -27.51 -22.16 -4.45
CA THR A 883 -27.09 -20.82 -4.01
C THR A 883 -25.91 -20.91 -3.07
N ALA A 884 -24.97 -19.98 -3.17
CA ALA A 884 -23.82 -19.90 -2.28
C ALA A 884 -23.70 -18.50 -1.68
N ARG A 885 -23.10 -18.41 -0.49
CA ARG A 885 -22.79 -17.15 0.18
C ARG A 885 -21.38 -17.18 0.76
N VAL A 886 -20.62 -16.12 0.51
CA VAL A 886 -19.32 -15.88 1.17
C VAL A 886 -19.56 -15.50 2.63
N LEU A 887 -18.69 -15.97 3.52
CA LEU A 887 -18.70 -15.67 4.95
C LEU A 887 -17.43 -14.88 5.34
N PRO A 888 -17.53 -13.90 6.27
CA PRO A 888 -18.77 -13.38 6.84
C PRO A 888 -19.58 -12.58 5.80
N ALA A 889 -20.85 -12.28 6.09
CA ALA A 889 -21.77 -11.69 5.09
C ALA A 889 -21.41 -10.23 4.69
N ASP A 890 -20.53 -9.59 5.45
CA ASP A 890 -19.92 -8.29 5.26
C ASP A 890 -18.50 -8.36 4.68
N ALA A 891 -18.04 -9.54 4.25
CA ALA A 891 -16.81 -9.69 3.47
C ALA A 891 -16.80 -8.72 2.27
N ALA A 892 -15.66 -8.07 2.05
CA ALA A 892 -15.49 -7.04 1.04
C ALA A 892 -15.59 -7.59 -0.38
N SER A 893 -15.11 -8.82 -0.58
CA SER A 893 -15.42 -9.65 -1.73
C SER A 893 -16.60 -10.56 -1.41
N LYS A 894 -17.58 -10.58 -2.32
CA LYS A 894 -18.75 -11.47 -2.27
C LYS A 894 -18.89 -12.30 -3.55
N GLY A 895 -17.89 -12.21 -4.43
CA GLY A 895 -17.82 -12.94 -5.67
C GLY A 895 -17.42 -14.39 -5.43
N PHE A 896 -17.97 -15.28 -6.24
CA PHE A 896 -17.63 -16.69 -6.25
C PHE A 896 -17.94 -17.28 -7.62
N THR A 897 -17.31 -18.41 -7.93
CA THR A 897 -17.46 -19.14 -9.18
C THR A 897 -17.93 -20.57 -8.95
N TRP A 898 -18.78 -21.07 -9.85
CA TRP A 898 -19.25 -22.45 -9.85
C TRP A 898 -18.39 -23.32 -10.79
N SER A 899 -18.22 -24.58 -10.43
CA SER A 899 -17.57 -25.60 -11.26
C SER A 899 -18.23 -26.97 -11.05
N SER A 900 -18.08 -27.87 -12.03
CA SER A 900 -18.47 -29.28 -11.91
C SER A 900 -17.23 -30.17 -12.05
N SER A 901 -17.14 -31.23 -11.25
CA SER A 901 -16.10 -32.26 -11.39
C SER A 901 -16.24 -33.07 -12.68
N ASP A 902 -17.45 -33.19 -13.22
CA ASP A 902 -17.73 -33.82 -14.51
C ASP A 902 -18.97 -33.18 -15.17
N PRO A 903 -18.76 -32.17 -16.04
CA PRO A 903 -19.83 -31.54 -16.80
C PRO A 903 -20.62 -32.48 -17.72
N THR A 904 -20.08 -33.67 -18.06
CA THR A 904 -20.79 -34.67 -18.88
C THR A 904 -21.77 -35.51 -18.07
N VAL A 905 -21.63 -35.52 -16.74
CA VAL A 905 -22.58 -36.11 -15.80
C VAL A 905 -23.59 -35.07 -15.31
N ALA A 906 -23.11 -33.92 -14.85
CA ALA A 906 -23.95 -32.77 -14.52
C ALA A 906 -23.17 -31.45 -14.71
N SER A 907 -23.73 -30.50 -15.45
CA SER A 907 -23.14 -29.17 -15.67
C SER A 907 -23.76 -28.14 -14.73
N VAL A 908 -23.06 -27.03 -14.44
CA VAL A 908 -23.57 -25.88 -13.67
C VAL A 908 -23.32 -24.57 -14.43
N SER A 909 -24.26 -23.62 -14.37
CA SER A 909 -24.12 -22.27 -14.93
C SER A 909 -23.44 -21.30 -13.95
N SER A 910 -23.12 -20.08 -14.42
CA SER A 910 -22.69 -18.96 -13.55
C SER A 910 -23.68 -18.64 -12.44
N ASP A 911 -24.97 -18.89 -12.69
CA ASP A 911 -26.06 -18.52 -11.80
C ASP A 911 -26.45 -19.67 -10.85
N GLY A 912 -25.64 -20.72 -10.78
CA GLY A 912 -25.86 -21.90 -9.93
C GLY A 912 -26.90 -22.88 -10.46
N VAL A 913 -27.35 -22.75 -11.72
CA VAL A 913 -28.31 -23.69 -12.31
C VAL A 913 -27.58 -24.95 -12.76
N VAL A 914 -27.86 -26.07 -12.08
CA VAL A 914 -27.36 -27.41 -12.37
C VAL A 914 -28.29 -28.11 -13.36
N THR A 915 -27.72 -28.78 -14.37
CA THR A 915 -28.43 -29.66 -15.32
C THR A 915 -27.81 -31.04 -15.32
N ALA A 916 -28.62 -32.09 -15.18
CA ALA A 916 -28.17 -33.48 -15.18
C ALA A 916 -28.18 -34.10 -16.59
N HIS A 917 -27.13 -34.84 -16.93
CA HIS A 917 -26.90 -35.36 -18.29
C HIS A 917 -26.74 -36.88 -18.38
N LEU A 918 -25.98 -37.52 -17.47
CA LEU A 918 -25.68 -38.97 -17.58
C LEU A 918 -26.33 -39.81 -16.45
N PRO A 919 -27.43 -40.54 -16.73
CA PRO A 919 -28.06 -41.48 -15.80
C PRO A 919 -27.11 -42.42 -15.07
N GLY A 920 -27.27 -42.51 -13.75
CA GLY A 920 -26.42 -43.31 -12.86
C GLY A 920 -25.07 -42.66 -12.52
N GLY A 921 -24.71 -41.54 -13.16
CA GLY A 921 -23.52 -40.76 -12.84
C GLY A 921 -23.64 -39.99 -11.52
N THR A 922 -22.50 -39.62 -10.95
CA THR A 922 -22.40 -38.69 -9.82
C THR A 922 -21.32 -37.65 -10.12
N ALA A 923 -21.62 -36.37 -9.90
CA ALA A 923 -20.69 -35.25 -10.05
C ALA A 923 -20.72 -34.34 -8.82
N LEU A 924 -19.62 -33.65 -8.56
CA LEU A 924 -19.51 -32.65 -7.51
C LEU A 924 -19.66 -31.26 -8.11
N ILE A 925 -20.59 -30.45 -7.59
CA ILE A 925 -20.74 -29.04 -7.96
C ILE A 925 -20.15 -28.18 -6.85
N THR A 926 -19.08 -27.44 -7.14
CA THR A 926 -18.29 -26.69 -6.16
C THR A 926 -18.42 -25.20 -6.39
N ALA A 927 -18.77 -24.44 -5.35
CA ALA A 927 -18.61 -22.99 -5.30
C ALA A 927 -17.22 -22.65 -4.74
N THR A 928 -16.51 -21.72 -5.37
CA THR A 928 -15.21 -21.21 -4.92
C THR A 928 -15.29 -19.70 -4.73
N ALA A 929 -14.99 -19.19 -3.54
CA ALA A 929 -14.90 -17.74 -3.30
C ALA A 929 -13.73 -17.14 -4.09
N ASP A 930 -13.95 -15.97 -4.70
CA ASP A 930 -12.94 -15.29 -5.53
C ASP A 930 -11.72 -14.83 -4.69
N ASP A 931 -11.91 -14.58 -3.40
CA ASP A 931 -10.87 -14.33 -2.40
C ASP A 931 -10.70 -15.49 -1.41
N GLY A 932 -9.46 -15.70 -0.96
CA GLY A 932 -9.11 -16.76 0.00
C GLY A 932 -9.14 -18.19 -0.53
N GLY A 933 -9.82 -18.47 -1.65
CA GLY A 933 -9.90 -19.80 -2.25
C GLY A 933 -10.73 -20.80 -1.46
N TRP A 934 -11.64 -20.30 -0.61
CA TRP A 934 -12.58 -21.12 0.15
C TRP A 934 -13.56 -21.85 -0.78
N THR A 935 -13.83 -23.12 -0.49
CA THR A 935 -14.74 -23.96 -1.28
C THR A 935 -15.78 -24.65 -0.42
N ASP A 936 -16.96 -24.84 -0.99
CA ASP A 936 -18.03 -25.71 -0.47
C ASP A 936 -18.80 -26.31 -1.66
N PHE A 937 -19.51 -27.42 -1.45
CA PHE A 937 -19.98 -28.28 -2.55
C PHE A 937 -21.32 -28.98 -2.33
N CYS A 938 -21.98 -29.28 -3.45
CA CYS A 938 -23.14 -30.17 -3.53
C CYS A 938 -22.79 -31.43 -4.36
N THR A 939 -23.16 -32.60 -3.86
CA THR A 939 -23.08 -33.85 -4.63
C THR A 939 -24.33 -33.99 -5.50
N VAL A 940 -24.18 -34.12 -6.81
CA VAL A 940 -25.30 -34.31 -7.75
C VAL A 940 -25.31 -35.74 -8.26
N ARG A 941 -26.42 -36.44 -8.03
CA ARG A 941 -26.62 -37.84 -8.44
C ARG A 941 -27.70 -37.90 -9.52
N VAL A 942 -27.33 -38.34 -10.71
CA VAL A 942 -28.33 -38.60 -11.75
C VAL A 942 -28.92 -39.99 -11.49
N LYS A 943 -30.25 -40.08 -11.35
CA LYS A 943 -30.94 -41.37 -11.20
C LYS A 943 -30.66 -42.25 -12.43
N GLY A 944 -30.61 -43.57 -12.23
CA GLY A 944 -30.38 -44.52 -13.32
C GLY A 944 -31.63 -44.72 -14.18
N THR A 945 -31.41 -44.90 -15.48
CA THR A 945 -32.43 -45.28 -16.48
C THR A 945 -32.21 -46.72 -16.92
N SER A 946 -33.28 -47.44 -17.18
CA SER A 946 -33.25 -48.75 -17.84
C SER A 946 -34.08 -48.72 -19.13
N VAL A 947 -33.75 -49.58 -20.09
CA VAL A 947 -34.48 -49.75 -21.36
C VAL A 947 -35.08 -51.14 -21.44
N LYS A 948 -36.28 -51.22 -21.99
CA LYS A 948 -37.05 -52.46 -22.18
C LYS A 948 -37.55 -52.53 -23.62
N ILE A 949 -37.58 -53.73 -24.17
CA ILE A 949 -37.93 -54.03 -25.55
C ILE A 949 -39.11 -55.01 -25.57
N THR A 950 -40.15 -54.71 -26.35
CA THR A 950 -41.39 -55.48 -26.38
C THR A 950 -41.82 -55.72 -27.84
N PRO A 951 -42.08 -56.98 -28.25
CA PRO A 951 -41.79 -58.22 -27.51
C PRO A 951 -40.28 -58.43 -27.28
N SER A 952 -39.92 -59.24 -26.28
CA SER A 952 -38.52 -59.64 -26.02
C SER A 952 -38.10 -60.91 -26.78
N ALA A 953 -39.04 -61.61 -27.41
CA ALA A 953 -38.78 -62.66 -28.39
C ALA A 953 -39.96 -62.80 -29.36
N PHE A 954 -39.69 -63.15 -30.62
CA PHE A 954 -40.72 -63.34 -31.63
C PHE A 954 -40.31 -64.35 -32.71
N ARG A 955 -41.29 -64.91 -33.44
CA ARG A 955 -41.07 -65.80 -34.58
C ARG A 955 -41.63 -65.16 -35.84
N LEU A 956 -40.85 -65.15 -36.92
CA LEU A 956 -41.25 -64.58 -38.21
C LEU A 956 -41.20 -65.63 -39.32
N GLY A 957 -42.18 -65.59 -40.21
CA GLY A 957 -42.10 -66.19 -41.53
C GLY A 957 -41.11 -65.44 -42.42
N LEU A 958 -40.52 -66.15 -43.38
CA LEU A 958 -39.60 -65.56 -44.36
C LEU A 958 -40.26 -64.40 -45.13
N GLY A 959 -39.69 -63.20 -45.03
CA GLY A 959 -40.22 -61.98 -45.65
C GLY A 959 -41.20 -61.18 -44.79
N GLU A 960 -41.65 -61.69 -43.64
CA GLU A 960 -42.49 -60.95 -42.69
C GLU A 960 -41.72 -59.83 -41.97
N SER A 961 -42.46 -58.93 -41.32
CA SER A 961 -41.90 -57.84 -40.53
C SER A 961 -42.62 -57.65 -39.20
N LEU A 962 -41.89 -57.17 -38.19
CA LEU A 962 -42.37 -56.90 -36.82
C LEU A 962 -41.83 -55.54 -36.38
N GLU A 963 -42.70 -54.67 -35.87
CA GLU A 963 -42.29 -53.45 -35.18
C GLU A 963 -42.00 -53.74 -33.70
N LEU A 964 -40.81 -53.35 -33.22
CA LEU A 964 -40.41 -53.52 -31.83
C LEU A 964 -40.56 -52.20 -31.05
N THR A 965 -41.29 -52.24 -29.93
CA THR A 965 -41.45 -51.08 -29.06
C THR A 965 -40.34 -51.06 -28.00
N ALA A 966 -39.61 -49.94 -27.91
CA ALA A 966 -38.62 -49.71 -26.85
C ALA A 966 -39.07 -48.61 -25.87
N THR A 967 -39.34 -49.00 -24.62
CA THR A 967 -39.71 -48.10 -23.51
C THR A 967 -38.55 -47.93 -22.53
N THR A 968 -38.60 -46.88 -21.71
CA THR A 968 -37.62 -46.65 -20.64
C THR A 968 -38.30 -46.50 -19.27
N GLU A 969 -37.59 -46.88 -18.22
CA GLU A 969 -38.07 -46.87 -16.83
C GLU A 969 -36.98 -46.31 -15.90
N PRO A 970 -37.34 -45.58 -14.82
CA PRO A 970 -38.70 -45.27 -14.36
C PRO A 970 -39.39 -44.04 -15.02
N TRP A 971 -38.77 -43.38 -16.00
CA TRP A 971 -39.38 -42.31 -16.81
C TRP A 971 -39.08 -42.53 -18.29
N ASP A 972 -39.84 -41.89 -19.18
CA ASP A 972 -39.52 -41.88 -20.62
C ASP A 972 -38.34 -40.93 -20.87
N SER A 973 -37.15 -41.49 -21.00
CA SER A 973 -35.89 -40.76 -21.18
C SER A 973 -35.78 -40.17 -22.59
N PRO A 974 -35.27 -38.93 -22.72
CA PRO A 974 -35.04 -38.28 -24.01
C PRO A 974 -33.85 -38.87 -24.80
N MET A 975 -33.16 -39.89 -24.27
CA MET A 975 -32.05 -40.54 -24.96
C MET A 975 -32.43 -41.07 -26.34
N THR A 976 -31.52 -40.90 -27.30
CA THR A 976 -31.73 -41.44 -28.64
C THR A 976 -31.61 -42.96 -28.64
N LYS A 977 -32.56 -43.62 -29.31
CA LYS A 977 -32.65 -45.08 -29.45
C LYS A 977 -31.95 -45.48 -30.75
N SER A 978 -31.01 -46.43 -30.67
CA SER A 978 -30.33 -47.00 -31.83
C SER A 978 -30.57 -48.51 -31.88
N TRP A 979 -30.87 -49.03 -33.06
CA TRP A 979 -31.21 -50.43 -33.28
C TRP A 979 -30.11 -51.14 -34.07
N SER A 980 -29.88 -52.42 -33.75
CA SER A 980 -28.85 -53.24 -34.40
C SER A 980 -29.26 -54.70 -34.41
N THR A 981 -28.75 -55.47 -35.37
CA THR A 981 -28.93 -56.93 -35.49
C THR A 981 -27.56 -57.60 -35.47
N ASN A 982 -27.42 -58.72 -34.77
CA ASN A 982 -26.19 -59.50 -34.82
C ASN A 982 -26.04 -60.33 -36.12
N ARG A 983 -27.13 -60.52 -36.87
CA ARG A 983 -27.18 -61.37 -38.08
C ARG A 983 -28.15 -60.77 -39.11
N PRO A 984 -27.74 -59.71 -39.85
CA PRO A 984 -28.60 -59.05 -40.84
C PRO A 984 -29.09 -60.01 -41.93
N GLY A 985 -28.25 -60.96 -42.36
CA GLY A 985 -28.67 -62.00 -43.33
C GLY A 985 -29.75 -62.96 -42.82
N VAL A 986 -30.15 -62.91 -41.55
CA VAL A 986 -31.27 -63.66 -40.97
C VAL A 986 -32.44 -62.72 -40.67
N ALA A 987 -32.18 -61.63 -39.94
CA ALA A 987 -33.16 -60.57 -39.70
C ALA A 987 -32.50 -59.19 -39.71
N GLU A 988 -33.00 -58.29 -40.56
CA GLU A 988 -32.61 -56.88 -40.63
C GLU A 988 -33.48 -56.05 -39.67
N VAL A 989 -32.97 -54.91 -39.19
CA VAL A 989 -33.75 -53.93 -38.43
C VAL A 989 -33.46 -52.51 -38.94
N ASN A 990 -34.49 -51.70 -39.13
CA ASN A 990 -34.35 -50.30 -39.53
C ASN A 990 -34.16 -49.36 -38.33
N LYS A 991 -34.03 -48.05 -38.59
CA LYS A 991 -33.82 -47.04 -37.54
C LYS A 991 -35.06 -46.81 -36.66
N GLU A 992 -36.25 -47.15 -37.16
CA GLU A 992 -37.52 -47.09 -36.44
C GLU A 992 -37.73 -48.29 -35.49
N GLY A 993 -36.96 -49.37 -35.63
CA GLY A 993 -37.15 -50.61 -34.84
C GLY A 993 -38.03 -51.66 -35.53
N VAL A 994 -38.35 -51.47 -36.81
CA VAL A 994 -39.03 -52.49 -37.63
C VAL A 994 -38.01 -53.52 -38.10
N VAL A 995 -38.23 -54.76 -37.69
CA VAL A 995 -37.45 -55.95 -38.03
C VAL A 995 -38.06 -56.61 -39.26
N LYS A 996 -37.23 -57.06 -40.21
CA LYS A 996 -37.65 -57.84 -41.39
C LYS A 996 -36.90 -59.17 -41.46
N ALA A 997 -37.63 -60.25 -41.70
CA ALA A 997 -37.07 -61.59 -41.88
C ALA A 997 -36.45 -61.78 -43.28
N VAL A 998 -35.19 -62.23 -43.33
CA VAL A 998 -34.38 -62.34 -44.57
C VAL A 998 -34.03 -63.79 -44.93
N ALA A 999 -33.64 -64.61 -43.96
CA ALA A 999 -33.36 -66.04 -44.15
C ALA A 999 -33.62 -66.83 -42.87
N GLU A 1000 -33.77 -68.15 -42.97
CA GLU A 1000 -34.01 -69.01 -41.81
C GLU A 1000 -32.88 -68.97 -40.77
N GLY A 1001 -33.25 -69.01 -39.49
CA GLY A 1001 -32.34 -69.06 -38.35
C GLY A 1001 -32.67 -68.06 -37.26
N ASP A 1002 -31.83 -68.01 -36.23
CA ASP A 1002 -31.99 -67.10 -35.09
C ASP A 1002 -31.08 -65.87 -35.20
N ALA A 1003 -31.64 -64.70 -34.87
CA ALA A 1003 -30.97 -63.40 -34.77
C ALA A 1003 -31.33 -62.70 -33.45
N VAL A 1004 -30.49 -61.77 -33.00
CA VAL A 1004 -30.73 -60.93 -31.83
C VAL A 1004 -30.75 -59.47 -32.27
N ILE A 1005 -31.87 -58.81 -31.99
CA ILE A 1005 -32.08 -57.38 -32.23
C ILE A 1005 -31.82 -56.64 -30.92
N THR A 1006 -30.88 -55.70 -30.93
CA THR A 1006 -30.45 -54.95 -29.74
C THR A 1006 -30.81 -53.49 -29.91
N VAL A 1007 -31.60 -52.94 -28.99
CA VAL A 1007 -31.75 -51.48 -28.81
C VAL A 1007 -30.68 -50.98 -27.85
N THR A 1008 -30.01 -49.89 -28.19
CA THR A 1008 -29.01 -49.19 -27.36
C THR A 1008 -29.40 -47.72 -27.22
N LEU A 1009 -29.49 -47.21 -26.00
CA LEU A 1009 -29.65 -45.78 -25.71
C LEU A 1009 -28.32 -45.03 -25.86
N SER A 1010 -28.36 -43.71 -26.07
CA SER A 1010 -27.17 -42.86 -26.10
C SER A 1010 -26.32 -42.91 -24.81
N GLY A 1011 -26.93 -43.21 -23.65
CA GLY A 1011 -26.23 -43.47 -22.39
C GLY A 1011 -25.58 -44.86 -22.27
N GLY A 1012 -25.68 -45.71 -23.30
CA GLY A 1012 -25.06 -47.02 -23.37
C GLY A 1012 -25.89 -48.20 -22.82
N GLN A 1013 -27.06 -47.95 -22.22
CA GLN A 1013 -27.98 -48.99 -21.74
C GLN A 1013 -28.58 -49.78 -22.92
N LYS A 1014 -28.81 -51.09 -22.74
CA LYS A 1014 -29.24 -51.99 -23.83
C LYS A 1014 -30.36 -52.95 -23.43
N ALA A 1015 -31.18 -53.32 -24.40
CA ALA A 1015 -32.13 -54.43 -24.30
C ALA A 1015 -32.20 -55.24 -25.61
N ASN A 1016 -32.50 -56.53 -25.50
CA ASN A 1016 -32.43 -57.49 -26.61
C ASN A 1016 -33.80 -58.14 -26.89
N CYS A 1017 -34.14 -58.28 -28.17
CA CYS A 1017 -35.22 -59.13 -28.66
C CYS A 1017 -34.64 -60.29 -29.46
N TYR A 1018 -35.11 -61.51 -29.18
CA TYR A 1018 -34.67 -62.73 -29.87
C TYR A 1018 -35.64 -63.08 -31.01
N ILE A 1019 -35.15 -63.12 -32.25
CA ILE A 1019 -35.94 -63.35 -33.46
C ILE A 1019 -35.58 -64.69 -34.07
N THR A 1020 -36.56 -65.57 -34.26
CA THR A 1020 -36.40 -66.83 -35.02
C THR A 1020 -37.15 -66.72 -36.35
N VAL A 1021 -36.45 -66.86 -37.47
CA VAL A 1021 -37.03 -66.87 -38.82
C VAL A 1021 -37.18 -68.29 -39.34
N LYS A 1022 -38.32 -68.60 -39.95
CA LYS A 1022 -38.60 -69.89 -40.61
C LYS A 1022 -39.22 -69.71 -42.00
N LYS A 1023 -38.98 -70.67 -42.90
CA LYS A 1023 -39.55 -70.70 -44.25
C LYS A 1023 -41.07 -70.84 -44.19
N GLY A 1024 -41.78 -69.85 -44.72
CA GLY A 1024 -43.23 -69.94 -44.90
C GLY A 1024 -43.56 -71.06 -45.88
N GLY A 1025 -44.46 -71.98 -45.49
CA GLY A 1025 -44.81 -73.13 -46.32
C GLY A 1025 -44.86 -74.49 -45.63
N GLU A 1026 -45.08 -74.55 -44.31
CA GLU A 1026 -45.73 -75.70 -43.68
C GLU A 1026 -46.31 -75.26 -42.34
N GLY A 1027 -47.60 -74.90 -42.35
CA GLY A 1027 -48.36 -74.72 -41.12
C GLY A 1027 -48.41 -76.06 -40.40
N ASN A 1028 -47.57 -76.24 -39.38
CA ASN A 1028 -47.61 -77.38 -38.48
C ASN A 1028 -48.84 -77.28 -37.58
N ALA A 1029 -50.01 -77.48 -38.19
CA ALA A 1029 -51.25 -77.78 -37.51
C ALA A 1029 -50.98 -78.98 -36.60
N ASN A 1030 -50.83 -78.72 -35.29
CA ASN A 1030 -50.96 -79.75 -34.27
C ASN A 1030 -52.46 -80.02 -34.13
N GLU A 1031 -53.02 -80.65 -35.17
CA GLU A 1031 -54.44 -80.83 -35.33
C GLU A 1031 -54.95 -81.88 -34.34
N LEU A 1032 -55.74 -81.43 -33.36
CA LEU A 1032 -56.77 -82.28 -32.77
C LEU A 1032 -58.10 -81.84 -33.38
N ILE A 1033 -58.46 -82.47 -34.50
CA ILE A 1033 -59.77 -82.27 -35.11
C ILE A 1033 -60.80 -82.93 -34.18
N VAL A 1034 -61.77 -82.14 -33.72
CA VAL A 1034 -63.09 -82.68 -33.39
C VAL A 1034 -64.00 -82.23 -34.52
N ASP A 1035 -64.41 -83.19 -35.35
CA ASP A 1035 -65.32 -83.00 -36.47
C ASP A 1035 -66.68 -83.57 -36.07
N ASP A 1036 -67.66 -82.69 -35.86
CA ASP A 1036 -69.08 -83.03 -35.74
C ASP A 1036 -69.91 -82.30 -36.81
N SER A 1037 -69.37 -82.24 -38.04
CA SER A 1037 -70.07 -81.89 -39.28
C SER A 1037 -70.75 -80.51 -39.39
N ASN A 1038 -70.65 -79.63 -38.38
CA ASN A 1038 -71.25 -78.29 -38.41
C ASN A 1038 -70.41 -77.17 -37.76
N SER A 1039 -69.27 -77.49 -37.12
CA SER A 1039 -68.36 -76.51 -36.50
C SER A 1039 -66.94 -77.07 -36.36
N ARG A 1040 -65.92 -76.20 -36.41
CA ARG A 1040 -64.50 -76.59 -36.30
C ARG A 1040 -63.75 -75.62 -35.39
N VAL A 1041 -62.88 -76.16 -34.53
CA VAL A 1041 -62.02 -75.39 -33.61
C VAL A 1041 -60.58 -75.86 -33.76
N TRP A 1042 -59.64 -74.95 -33.94
CA TRP A 1042 -58.20 -75.27 -33.98
C TRP A 1042 -57.36 -74.11 -33.47
N ALA A 1043 -56.11 -74.37 -33.12
CA ALA A 1043 -55.12 -73.31 -32.87
C ALA A 1043 -54.05 -73.34 -33.96
N ALA A 1044 -53.72 -72.17 -34.50
CA ALA A 1044 -52.62 -71.95 -35.42
C ALA A 1044 -51.95 -70.62 -35.05
N ASP A 1045 -50.62 -70.54 -35.18
CA ASP A 1045 -49.85 -69.30 -35.05
C ASP A 1045 -50.12 -68.48 -33.76
N GLY A 1046 -50.35 -69.19 -32.65
CA GLY A 1046 -50.64 -68.59 -31.33
C GLY A 1046 -52.08 -68.07 -31.18
N ILE A 1047 -52.95 -68.27 -32.16
CA ILE A 1047 -54.34 -67.82 -32.19
C ILE A 1047 -55.29 -69.03 -32.21
N LEU A 1048 -56.37 -68.93 -31.44
CA LEU A 1048 -57.49 -69.86 -31.49
C LEU A 1048 -58.46 -69.44 -32.61
N TYR A 1049 -58.84 -70.37 -33.48
CA TYR A 1049 -59.83 -70.16 -34.54
C TYR A 1049 -61.06 -71.01 -34.30
N VAL A 1050 -62.24 -70.45 -34.62
CA VAL A 1050 -63.53 -71.11 -34.55
C VAL A 1050 -64.28 -70.86 -35.85
N SER A 1051 -64.69 -71.91 -36.55
CA SER A 1051 -65.52 -71.82 -37.76
C SER A 1051 -66.87 -72.49 -37.53
N THR A 1052 -67.96 -71.83 -37.93
CA THR A 1052 -69.34 -72.32 -37.73
C THR A 1052 -70.17 -72.11 -39.00
N GLU A 1053 -71.12 -73.00 -39.29
CA GLU A 1053 -72.04 -72.82 -40.44
C GLU A 1053 -73.29 -71.99 -40.10
N GLN A 1054 -73.55 -71.75 -38.81
CA GLN A 1054 -74.67 -70.96 -38.30
C GLN A 1054 -74.25 -70.05 -37.15
N LEU A 1055 -75.07 -69.03 -36.88
CA LEU A 1055 -74.81 -68.01 -35.86
C LEU A 1055 -75.01 -68.57 -34.43
N ILE A 1056 -73.92 -68.92 -33.75
CA ILE A 1056 -73.96 -69.68 -32.49
C ILE A 1056 -73.11 -69.04 -31.39
N ASP A 1057 -73.53 -69.18 -30.13
CA ASP A 1057 -72.78 -68.69 -28.98
C ASP A 1057 -71.56 -69.60 -28.71
N VAL A 1058 -70.40 -68.96 -28.55
CA VAL A 1058 -69.10 -69.58 -28.29
C VAL A 1058 -68.54 -69.05 -26.97
N GLU A 1059 -68.08 -69.96 -26.11
CA GLU A 1059 -67.50 -69.66 -24.81
C GLU A 1059 -66.14 -70.33 -24.66
N VAL A 1060 -65.12 -69.57 -24.27
CA VAL A 1060 -63.75 -70.06 -24.10
C VAL A 1060 -63.37 -70.00 -22.63
N PHE A 1061 -62.97 -71.14 -22.08
CA PHE A 1061 -62.58 -71.33 -20.69
C PHE A 1061 -61.10 -71.72 -20.59
N ASN A 1062 -60.45 -71.33 -19.50
CA ASN A 1062 -59.17 -71.95 -19.12
C ASN A 1062 -59.39 -73.32 -18.45
N PHE A 1063 -58.30 -74.05 -18.18
CA PHE A 1063 -58.38 -75.37 -17.54
C PHE A 1063 -58.79 -75.36 -16.05
N SER A 1064 -58.87 -74.18 -15.41
CA SER A 1064 -59.47 -74.04 -14.06
C SER A 1064 -60.97 -73.74 -14.10
N GLY A 1065 -61.61 -73.80 -15.27
CA GLY A 1065 -63.04 -73.54 -15.45
C GLY A 1065 -63.45 -72.06 -15.49
N LEU A 1066 -62.48 -71.13 -15.53
CA LEU A 1066 -62.76 -69.69 -15.65
C LEU A 1066 -63.13 -69.36 -17.10
N LEU A 1067 -64.31 -68.76 -17.30
CA LEU A 1067 -64.73 -68.19 -18.59
C LEU A 1067 -63.86 -66.97 -18.92
N LEU A 1068 -63.11 -67.03 -20.02
CA LEU A 1068 -62.21 -65.98 -20.49
C LEU A 1068 -62.86 -65.10 -21.58
N LYS A 1069 -63.67 -65.71 -22.45
CA LYS A 1069 -64.33 -65.02 -23.56
C LYS A 1069 -65.68 -65.66 -23.85
N LYS A 1070 -66.71 -64.83 -24.07
CA LYS A 1070 -68.01 -65.25 -24.61
C LYS A 1070 -68.36 -64.33 -25.76
N PHE A 1071 -68.67 -64.89 -26.91
CA PHE A 1071 -69.03 -64.15 -28.12
C PHE A 1071 -69.99 -64.98 -28.98
N LYS A 1072 -70.56 -64.38 -30.01
CA LYS A 1072 -71.43 -65.05 -30.97
C LYS A 1072 -70.69 -65.15 -32.29
N ALA A 1073 -70.37 -66.36 -32.73
CA ALA A 1073 -69.64 -66.58 -33.97
C ALA A 1073 -70.53 -66.29 -35.17
N SER A 1074 -70.00 -65.53 -36.13
CA SER A 1074 -70.57 -65.40 -37.48
C SER A 1074 -70.27 -66.63 -38.31
N THR A 1075 -71.09 -66.88 -39.34
CA THR A 1075 -70.86 -67.97 -40.30
C THR A 1075 -69.49 -67.83 -40.98
N GLY A 1076 -68.68 -68.89 -40.93
CA GLY A 1076 -67.28 -68.89 -41.38
C GLY A 1076 -66.26 -68.77 -40.23
N THR A 1077 -64.98 -68.59 -40.58
CA THR A 1077 -63.87 -68.60 -39.63
C THR A 1077 -63.76 -67.29 -38.85
N THR A 1078 -63.78 -67.38 -37.52
CA THR A 1078 -63.59 -66.28 -36.56
C THR A 1078 -62.30 -66.50 -35.75
N PRO A 1079 -61.32 -65.58 -35.77
CA PRO A 1079 -60.17 -65.62 -34.88
C PRO A 1079 -60.53 -65.15 -33.46
N VAL A 1080 -59.91 -65.77 -32.45
CA VAL A 1080 -60.13 -65.50 -31.03
C VAL A 1080 -58.81 -64.98 -30.43
N GLU A 1081 -58.54 -63.71 -30.69
CA GLU A 1081 -57.31 -63.03 -30.29
C GLU A 1081 -57.19 -62.77 -28.78
N HIS A 1082 -55.98 -62.45 -28.32
CA HIS A 1082 -55.60 -62.11 -26.94
C HIS A 1082 -55.74 -63.26 -25.90
N LEU A 1083 -55.62 -64.51 -26.33
CA LEU A 1083 -55.42 -65.65 -25.44
C LEU A 1083 -53.92 -65.97 -25.35
N PRO A 1084 -53.32 -66.11 -24.14
CA PRO A 1084 -51.92 -66.55 -24.01
C PRO A 1084 -51.72 -68.02 -24.42
N ALA A 1085 -50.48 -68.48 -24.54
CA ALA A 1085 -50.21 -69.91 -24.70
C ALA A 1085 -50.74 -70.71 -23.50
N GLY A 1086 -51.44 -71.83 -23.75
CA GLY A 1086 -52.14 -72.58 -22.72
C GLY A 1086 -53.16 -73.60 -23.23
N PHE A 1087 -53.76 -74.32 -22.29
CA PHE A 1087 -54.85 -75.27 -22.53
C PHE A 1087 -56.21 -74.61 -22.30
N TYR A 1088 -57.08 -74.70 -23.30
CA TYR A 1088 -58.41 -74.10 -23.28
C TYR A 1088 -59.50 -75.15 -23.53
N ALA A 1089 -60.67 -74.91 -22.97
CA ALA A 1089 -61.90 -75.60 -23.33
C ALA A 1089 -62.82 -74.61 -24.08
N VAL A 1090 -63.23 -74.95 -25.29
CA VAL A 1090 -64.10 -74.12 -26.15
C VAL A 1090 -65.45 -74.79 -26.25
N ARG A 1091 -66.49 -74.12 -25.75
CA ARG A 1091 -67.87 -74.57 -25.81
C ARG A 1091 -68.60 -73.86 -26.94
N ILE A 1092 -69.25 -74.63 -27.81
CA ILE A 1092 -70.09 -74.16 -28.91
C ILE A 1092 -71.47 -74.80 -28.73
N GLY A 1093 -72.49 -74.00 -28.41
CA GLY A 1093 -73.79 -74.54 -28.00
C GLY A 1093 -73.67 -75.45 -26.76
N GLN A 1094 -73.99 -76.75 -26.90
CA GLN A 1094 -73.83 -77.76 -25.85
C GLN A 1094 -72.52 -78.58 -25.94
N GLN A 1095 -71.78 -78.47 -27.04
CA GLN A 1095 -70.54 -79.22 -27.27
C GLN A 1095 -69.34 -78.50 -26.63
N THR A 1096 -68.39 -79.23 -26.04
CA THR A 1096 -67.13 -78.64 -25.52
C THR A 1096 -65.93 -79.42 -26.03
N THR A 1097 -65.02 -78.75 -26.73
CA THR A 1097 -63.75 -79.31 -27.20
C THR A 1097 -62.55 -78.73 -26.45
N LYS A 1098 -61.40 -79.40 -26.49
CA LYS A 1098 -60.14 -78.95 -25.86
C LYS A 1098 -59.13 -78.58 -26.94
N VAL A 1099 -58.49 -77.43 -26.77
CA VAL A 1099 -57.53 -76.88 -27.72
C VAL A 1099 -56.30 -76.35 -26.97
N VAL A 1100 -55.12 -76.48 -27.59
CA VAL A 1100 -53.85 -76.02 -27.03
C VAL A 1100 -53.30 -74.92 -27.91
N ILE A 1101 -53.19 -73.71 -27.37
CA ILE A 1101 -52.42 -72.63 -27.99
C ILE A 1101 -50.97 -72.81 -27.49
N ARG A 1102 -50.02 -72.94 -28.41
CA ARG A 1102 -48.59 -73.16 -28.09
C ARG A 1102 -47.76 -71.90 -28.32
#